data_AF-A0A135UAF0-F1
#
_entry.id   AF-A0A135UAF0-F1
#
_cell.length_a   1.000
_cell.length_b   1.000
_cell.length_c   1.000
_cell.angle_alpha   90.00
_cell.angle_beta   90.00
_cell.angle_gamma   90.00
#
_symmetry.space_group_name_H-M   'P 1'
#
loop_
_entity.id
_entity.type
_entity.pdbx_description
1 polymer ?
#
loop_
_entity_poly.entity_id
_entity_poly.type
_entity_poly.pdbx_seq_one_letter_code
_entity_poly.pdbx_strand_id
1 'polypeptide(L)'
;MAPIRVGIIGLSAKEAVMGPGAWGSIAILPSFKNSPNYEIVALCNSSAEAARRSIEMHKLPSTTKAYGDVEQLASDPDVDLVVVSVVVTKHLAVTLPTLANKKQVFVEWPLGASAQEAEQLTQLAKSGGLKTIVGLQGRSDALTLKLRDIVKSGEIGDIKSTSVVGTLPYYPPGFWVEGTEYYLDVKTGGNAFHIGFGHFLDSFTNVVGDFDLSSLSSVLKSDVDTVQLYKADRSSLIDAAYPKSSPDHILVQGILQNGAPASLTFRTTPVVASEVGARWIISGTKGEIEAVWDGGQWQIHNPSKSLKYKLLEGEEQKVTLESGKLPAGVEVSATGLNTALAFDAFAKGDTSRYADFETALKNHILLEKILKKSGYNRPFVRKPDCIRPKSLVPLQIKFKFTPKPGSGGAIAGEPEGTITPSVEKVKHIAILDTDVMVTAVQTLYGQYYSAQYIKRLTAAASRIAASHLATFTTWDVVAGHYPNPADVDAILITGSIAAAYDTDPWVLALGDFIRRVYEHHPTVRIFGTCFGHQLIGKVLLEPHGAVVEKDPNGYEFGVQTISLNPKLVEDFPCLAALAPTTTDSNQASDSPSSPSHGLRLQMCHGDHVALAPPPNPPLPGTWQNIGGSAHCRVQGLYEPSRVLTIQPHFECDQVIMEETIKHFYTPAKGFSPEFLQRAFDATRREDDAGFAAEWVFRFLVGI
;
A
#
# COMPACT_ATOMS: atom_id res chain seq x y z
N MET A 1 13.03 -33.64 11.77
CA MET A 1 13.08 -32.24 12.23
C MET A 1 11.68 -31.87 12.71
N ALA A 2 11.56 -30.93 13.64
CA ALA A 2 10.24 -30.39 14.02
C ALA A 2 9.60 -29.70 12.81
N PRO A 3 8.26 -29.73 12.67
CA PRO A 3 7.58 -29.01 11.60
C PRO A 3 7.79 -27.49 11.75
N ILE A 4 7.90 -26.79 10.62
CA ILE A 4 7.98 -25.32 10.58
C ILE A 4 6.62 -24.76 10.94
N ARG A 5 6.54 -23.90 11.96
CA ARG A 5 5.29 -23.31 12.43
C ARG A 5 4.90 -22.10 11.57
N VAL A 6 3.73 -22.16 10.96
CA VAL A 6 3.26 -21.23 9.92
C VAL A 6 2.21 -20.28 10.45
N GLY A 7 2.43 -18.98 10.23
CA GLY A 7 1.43 -17.92 10.34
C GLY A 7 0.95 -17.51 8.95
N ILE A 8 -0.36 -17.45 8.71
CA ILE A 8 -0.91 -17.08 7.38
C ILE A 8 -1.57 -15.70 7.45
N ILE A 9 -1.19 -14.79 6.55
CA ILE A 9 -1.82 -13.48 6.37
C ILE A 9 -2.66 -13.49 5.09
N GLY A 10 -3.96 -13.22 5.21
CA GLY A 10 -4.85 -13.01 4.05
C GLY A 10 -5.68 -14.22 3.60
N LEU A 11 -5.77 -15.28 4.40
CA LEU A 11 -6.62 -16.43 4.07
C LEU A 11 -8.10 -16.07 4.26
N SER A 12 -8.83 -15.96 3.14
CA SER A 12 -10.24 -15.55 3.12
C SER A 12 -11.16 -16.65 3.66
N ALA A 13 -12.19 -16.27 4.43
CA ALA A 13 -13.29 -17.15 4.83
C ALA A 13 -14.38 -17.31 3.75
N LYS A 14 -14.30 -16.55 2.64
CA LYS A 14 -15.26 -16.63 1.54
C LYS A 14 -14.81 -17.70 0.54
N GLU A 15 -15.72 -18.58 0.14
CA GLU A 15 -15.52 -19.44 -1.02
C GLU A 15 -15.47 -18.56 -2.28
N ALA A 16 -14.28 -18.36 -2.81
CA ALA A 16 -14.07 -17.59 -4.02
C ALA A 16 -13.25 -18.42 -5.01
N VAL A 17 -13.80 -18.63 -6.21
CA VAL A 17 -13.08 -19.27 -7.33
C VAL A 17 -12.11 -18.28 -7.98
N MET A 18 -12.37 -16.98 -7.84
CA MET A 18 -11.56 -15.88 -8.38
C MET A 18 -11.63 -14.66 -7.46
N GLY A 19 -10.55 -13.87 -7.40
CA GLY A 19 -10.47 -12.63 -6.64
C GLY A 19 -9.65 -12.73 -5.34
N PRO A 20 -9.60 -11.66 -4.53
CA PRO A 20 -8.76 -11.59 -3.35
C PRO A 20 -8.98 -12.76 -2.38
N GLY A 21 -7.89 -13.44 -2.02
CA GLY A 21 -7.89 -14.57 -1.08
C GLY A 21 -8.27 -15.93 -1.67
N ALA A 22 -8.75 -16.01 -2.92
CA ALA A 22 -9.06 -17.27 -3.60
C ALA A 22 -7.80 -18.16 -3.72
N TRP A 23 -6.71 -17.57 -4.20
CA TRP A 23 -5.43 -18.27 -4.40
C TRP A 23 -4.87 -18.89 -3.10
N GLY A 24 -4.96 -18.15 -2.00
CA GLY A 24 -4.55 -18.62 -0.68
C GLY A 24 -5.28 -19.91 -0.26
N SER A 25 -6.58 -20.03 -0.56
CA SER A 25 -7.36 -21.21 -0.22
C SER A 25 -7.16 -22.39 -1.18
N ILE A 26 -6.97 -22.13 -2.48
CA ILE A 26 -6.97 -23.17 -3.53
C ILE A 26 -5.57 -23.76 -3.76
N ALA A 27 -4.51 -22.93 -3.68
CA ALA A 27 -3.15 -23.31 -4.06
C ALA A 27 -2.19 -23.37 -2.87
N ILE A 28 -2.31 -22.44 -1.92
CA ILE A 28 -1.36 -22.31 -0.81
C ILE A 28 -1.74 -23.22 0.35
N LEU A 29 -2.93 -23.01 0.95
CA LEU A 29 -3.38 -23.71 2.15
C LEU A 29 -3.25 -25.25 2.06
N PRO A 30 -3.60 -25.91 0.94
CA PRO A 30 -3.46 -27.37 0.82
C PRO A 30 -2.03 -27.88 1.00
N SER A 31 -1.02 -27.05 0.73
CA SER A 31 0.40 -27.41 0.92
C SER A 31 0.78 -27.65 2.39
N PHE A 32 -0.01 -27.10 3.31
CA PHE A 32 0.21 -27.19 4.75
C PHE A 32 -0.72 -28.19 5.45
N LYS A 33 -1.88 -28.51 4.84
CA LYS A 33 -2.80 -29.48 5.42
C LYS A 33 -2.15 -30.86 5.45
N ASN A 34 -2.12 -31.48 6.63
CA ASN A 34 -1.52 -32.79 6.89
C ASN A 34 -0.04 -32.91 6.47
N SER A 35 0.68 -31.79 6.32
CA SER A 35 2.08 -31.81 5.95
C SER A 35 2.95 -32.27 7.13
N PRO A 36 3.91 -33.19 6.94
CA PRO A 36 4.86 -33.55 7.98
C PRO A 36 5.91 -32.45 8.22
N ASN A 37 6.02 -31.48 7.30
CA ASN A 37 7.03 -30.43 7.33
C ASN A 37 6.53 -29.11 7.92
N TYR A 38 5.20 -28.92 8.03
CA TYR A 38 4.60 -27.64 8.39
C TYR A 38 3.42 -27.82 9.35
N GLU A 39 3.26 -26.86 10.27
CA GLU A 39 2.12 -26.80 11.19
C GLU A 39 1.52 -25.40 11.19
N ILE A 40 0.20 -25.26 11.01
CA ILE A 40 -0.46 -23.94 11.02
C ILE A 40 -0.77 -23.54 12.47
N VAL A 41 -0.11 -22.49 12.95
CA VAL A 41 -0.24 -22.03 14.35
C VAL A 41 -0.92 -20.67 14.48
N ALA A 42 -0.94 -19.86 13.42
CA ALA A 42 -1.50 -18.52 13.46
C ALA A 42 -2.17 -18.12 12.13
N LEU A 43 -3.17 -17.26 12.21
CA LEU A 43 -3.82 -16.67 11.05
C LEU A 43 -4.16 -15.20 11.35
N CYS A 44 -3.81 -14.30 10.42
CA CYS A 44 -4.15 -12.88 10.48
C CYS A 44 -5.01 -12.47 9.28
N ASN A 45 -6.06 -11.71 9.56
CA ASN A 45 -6.91 -11.06 8.57
C ASN A 45 -7.17 -9.60 9.00
N SER A 46 -8.06 -8.89 8.30
CA SER A 46 -8.42 -7.49 8.62
C SER A 46 -8.99 -7.27 10.03
N SER A 47 -9.36 -8.35 10.73
CA SER A 47 -9.69 -8.35 12.15
C SER A 47 -9.52 -9.76 12.73
N ALA A 48 -9.34 -9.88 14.04
CA ALA A 48 -9.27 -11.19 14.72
C ALA A 48 -10.54 -12.00 14.49
N GLU A 49 -11.70 -11.34 14.40
CA GLU A 49 -12.98 -11.99 14.09
C GLU A 49 -13.01 -12.56 12.67
N ALA A 50 -12.46 -11.84 11.69
CA ALA A 50 -12.32 -12.35 10.33
C ALA A 50 -11.33 -13.52 10.25
N ALA A 51 -10.28 -13.51 11.08
CA ALA A 51 -9.36 -14.62 11.21
C ALA A 51 -10.04 -15.86 11.82
N ARG A 52 -10.82 -15.70 12.91
CA ARG A 52 -11.60 -16.79 13.53
C ARG A 52 -12.56 -17.46 12.54
N ARG A 53 -13.31 -16.67 11.78
CA ARG A 53 -14.20 -17.19 10.73
C ARG A 53 -13.45 -17.99 9.67
N SER A 54 -12.24 -17.56 9.30
CA SER A 54 -11.40 -18.28 8.33
C SER A 54 -10.88 -19.60 8.89
N ILE A 55 -10.43 -19.61 10.15
CA ILE A 55 -10.01 -20.81 10.88
C ILE A 55 -11.13 -21.86 10.89
N GLU A 56 -12.35 -21.44 11.24
CA GLU A 56 -13.53 -22.31 11.28
C GLU A 56 -13.90 -22.82 9.88
N MET A 57 -14.02 -21.92 8.90
CA MET A 57 -14.38 -22.28 7.52
C MET A 57 -13.43 -23.32 6.92
N HIS A 58 -12.12 -23.11 7.11
CA HIS A 58 -11.10 -23.99 6.54
C HIS A 58 -10.78 -25.21 7.39
N LYS A 59 -11.43 -25.36 8.55
CA LYS A 59 -11.22 -26.42 9.53
C LYS A 59 -9.75 -26.53 9.94
N LEU A 60 -9.14 -25.39 10.25
CA LEU A 60 -7.78 -25.34 10.77
C LEU A 60 -7.76 -25.85 12.24
N PRO A 61 -6.60 -26.28 12.76
CA PRO A 61 -6.49 -26.74 14.15
C PRO A 61 -7.11 -25.75 15.13
N SER A 62 -7.80 -26.25 16.17
CA SER A 62 -8.39 -25.39 17.20
C SER A 62 -7.36 -24.60 18.01
N THR A 63 -6.09 -25.00 17.92
CA THR A 63 -4.93 -24.30 18.50
C THR A 63 -4.44 -23.13 17.64
N THR A 64 -4.92 -22.95 16.41
CA THR A 64 -4.53 -21.84 15.55
C THR A 64 -5.00 -20.52 16.15
N LYS A 65 -4.05 -19.63 16.47
CA LYS A 65 -4.32 -18.29 17.03
C LYS A 65 -4.84 -17.34 15.95
N ALA A 66 -5.83 -16.52 16.30
CA ALA A 66 -6.47 -15.57 15.40
C ALA A 66 -6.03 -14.13 15.70
N TYR A 67 -5.42 -13.47 14.71
CA TYR A 67 -4.92 -12.10 14.80
C TYR A 67 -5.69 -11.15 13.87
N GLY A 68 -5.81 -9.89 14.28
CA GLY A 68 -6.34 -8.80 13.46
C GLY A 68 -5.32 -7.73 13.11
N ASP A 69 -4.08 -7.96 13.52
CA ASP A 69 -2.96 -7.03 13.46
C ASP A 69 -1.71 -7.80 13.05
N VAL A 70 -0.98 -7.27 12.07
CA VAL A 70 0.13 -7.99 11.44
C VAL A 70 1.34 -8.03 12.38
N GLU A 71 1.59 -6.95 13.11
CA GLU A 71 2.66 -6.80 14.09
C GLU A 71 2.50 -7.83 15.21
N GLN A 72 1.28 -8.05 15.71
CA GLN A 72 0.99 -9.09 16.69
C GLN A 72 1.34 -10.48 16.18
N LEU A 73 0.89 -10.87 14.98
CA LEU A 73 1.25 -12.17 14.38
C LEU A 73 2.77 -12.27 14.16
N ALA A 74 3.40 -11.20 13.66
CA ALA A 74 4.83 -11.16 13.39
C ALA A 74 5.68 -11.27 14.66
N SER A 75 5.20 -10.77 15.79
CA SER A 75 5.88 -10.86 17.09
C SER A 75 5.68 -12.19 17.83
N ASP A 76 4.74 -13.03 17.38
CA ASP A 76 4.42 -14.29 18.05
C ASP A 76 5.64 -15.24 18.04
N PRO A 77 6.18 -15.64 19.21
CA PRO A 77 7.33 -16.56 19.27
C PRO A 77 7.00 -17.96 18.72
N ASP A 78 5.71 -18.29 18.56
CA ASP A 78 5.28 -19.57 18.02
C ASP A 78 5.28 -19.63 16.48
N VAL A 79 5.51 -18.50 15.80
CA VAL A 79 5.55 -18.45 14.33
C VAL A 79 7.00 -18.45 13.83
N ASP A 80 7.32 -19.37 12.92
CA ASP A 80 8.65 -19.48 12.28
C ASP A 80 8.64 -18.89 10.85
N LEU A 81 7.59 -19.20 10.09
CA LEU A 81 7.37 -18.77 8.71
C LEU A 81 6.04 -18.02 8.61
N VAL A 82 6.05 -16.84 8.01
CA VAL A 82 4.84 -16.09 7.67
C VAL A 82 4.55 -16.22 6.18
N VAL A 83 3.32 -16.57 5.84
CA VAL A 83 2.83 -16.74 4.47
C VAL A 83 1.89 -15.59 4.12
N VAL A 84 2.32 -14.73 3.20
CA VAL A 84 1.57 -13.55 2.76
C VAL A 84 0.82 -13.86 1.47
N SER A 85 -0.52 -13.90 1.56
CA SER A 85 -1.42 -14.12 0.42
C SER A 85 -2.54 -13.08 0.42
N VAL A 86 -2.17 -11.82 0.18
CA VAL A 86 -3.09 -10.69 0.01
C VAL A 86 -2.90 -10.08 -1.39
N VAL A 87 -3.75 -9.11 -1.73
CA VAL A 87 -3.55 -8.34 -2.98
C VAL A 87 -2.18 -7.66 -2.97
N VAL A 88 -1.50 -7.65 -4.12
CA VAL A 88 -0.10 -7.20 -4.24
C VAL A 88 0.16 -5.80 -3.69
N THR A 89 -0.80 -4.88 -3.81
CA THR A 89 -0.70 -3.51 -3.27
C THR A 89 -0.58 -3.45 -1.75
N LYS A 90 -0.79 -4.57 -1.04
CA LYS A 90 -0.61 -4.67 0.41
C LYS A 90 0.66 -5.43 0.82
N HIS A 91 1.39 -6.05 -0.12
CA HIS A 91 2.52 -6.92 0.19
C HIS A 91 3.59 -6.21 1.00
N LEU A 92 4.01 -5.02 0.59
CA LEU A 92 5.02 -4.24 1.31
C LEU A 92 4.60 -3.99 2.76
N ALA A 93 3.41 -3.41 2.96
CA ALA A 93 2.91 -3.02 4.28
C ALA A 93 2.79 -4.20 5.25
N VAL A 94 2.38 -5.39 4.79
CA VAL A 94 2.23 -6.56 5.67
C VAL A 94 3.52 -7.38 5.82
N THR A 95 4.48 -7.23 4.89
CA THR A 95 5.74 -7.99 4.93
C THR A 95 6.81 -7.28 5.75
N LEU A 96 6.84 -5.95 5.76
CA LEU A 96 7.83 -5.18 6.53
C LEU A 96 7.84 -5.54 8.03
N PRO A 97 6.70 -5.58 8.76
CA PRO A 97 6.70 -5.95 10.17
C PRO A 97 7.17 -7.38 10.41
N THR A 98 6.84 -8.28 9.49
CA THR A 98 7.25 -9.69 9.52
C THR A 98 8.77 -9.83 9.47
N LEU A 99 9.41 -9.17 8.50
CA LEU A 99 10.86 -9.19 8.34
C LEU A 99 11.57 -8.49 9.50
N ALA A 100 11.01 -7.37 10.00
CA ALA A 100 11.54 -6.65 11.15
C ALA A 100 11.57 -7.52 12.42
N ASN A 101 10.59 -8.42 12.59
CA ASN A 101 10.56 -9.43 13.64
C ASN A 101 11.37 -10.70 13.33
N LYS A 102 12.23 -10.66 12.30
CA LYS A 102 13.15 -11.74 11.91
C LYS A 102 12.47 -13.08 11.60
N LYS A 103 11.24 -13.05 11.09
CA LYS A 103 10.52 -14.25 10.65
C LYS A 103 10.94 -14.64 9.23
N GLN A 104 10.98 -15.93 8.91
CA GLN A 104 11.06 -16.37 7.52
C GLN A 104 9.77 -15.98 6.81
N VAL A 105 9.84 -15.70 5.51
CA VAL A 105 8.66 -15.19 4.78
C VAL A 105 8.47 -15.85 3.44
N PHE A 106 7.23 -16.25 3.19
CA PHE A 106 6.69 -16.48 1.86
C PHE A 106 5.84 -15.28 1.43
N VAL A 107 6.08 -14.73 0.24
CA VAL A 107 5.21 -13.73 -0.38
C VAL A 107 4.77 -14.23 -1.75
N GLU A 108 3.47 -14.19 -2.04
CA GLU A 108 2.99 -14.52 -3.38
C GLU A 108 3.62 -13.62 -4.46
N TRP A 109 3.72 -14.13 -5.69
CA TRP A 109 4.16 -13.29 -6.79
C TRP A 109 3.03 -12.35 -7.25
N PRO A 110 3.31 -11.07 -7.54
CA PRO A 110 4.62 -10.41 -7.47
C PRO A 110 5.03 -9.98 -6.08
N LEU A 111 6.34 -10.01 -5.79
CA LEU A 111 6.90 -9.68 -4.46
C LEU A 111 6.49 -8.28 -3.92
N GLY A 112 6.24 -7.33 -4.81
CA GLY A 112 5.74 -6.00 -4.52
C GLY A 112 5.09 -5.41 -5.77
N ALA A 113 4.47 -4.24 -5.65
CA ALA A 113 3.81 -3.59 -6.79
C ALA A 113 4.83 -3.00 -7.81
N SER A 114 6.08 -2.84 -7.40
CA SER A 114 7.18 -2.32 -8.23
C SER A 114 8.52 -2.97 -7.88
N ALA A 115 9.54 -2.77 -8.73
CA ALA A 115 10.91 -3.21 -8.42
C ALA A 115 11.48 -2.53 -7.19
N GLN A 116 11.08 -1.29 -6.92
CA GLN A 116 11.49 -0.55 -5.72
C GLN A 116 10.94 -1.21 -4.44
N GLU A 117 9.67 -1.59 -4.41
CA GLU A 117 9.10 -2.29 -3.26
C GLU A 117 9.77 -3.67 -3.06
N ALA A 118 9.97 -4.41 -4.16
CA ALA A 118 10.70 -5.67 -4.13
C ALA A 118 12.13 -5.50 -3.60
N GLU A 119 12.81 -4.41 -3.96
CA GLU A 119 14.15 -4.09 -3.49
C GLU A 119 14.15 -3.85 -1.97
N GLN A 120 13.22 -3.06 -1.46
CA GLN A 120 13.10 -2.80 -0.01
C GLN A 120 12.92 -4.10 0.79
N LEU A 121 12.00 -4.97 0.35
CA LEU A 121 11.76 -6.26 1.00
C LEU A 121 13.01 -7.15 0.94
N THR A 122 13.69 -7.17 -0.21
CA THR A 122 14.91 -7.95 -0.42
C THR A 122 16.04 -7.47 0.47
N GLN A 123 16.28 -6.16 0.54
CA GLN A 123 17.34 -5.56 1.37
C GLN A 123 17.10 -5.84 2.85
N LEU A 124 15.86 -5.70 3.33
CA LEU A 124 15.52 -5.98 4.72
C LEU A 124 15.71 -7.46 5.04
N ALA A 125 15.20 -8.37 4.21
CA ALA A 125 15.39 -9.81 4.39
C ALA A 125 16.87 -10.21 4.43
N LYS A 126 17.68 -9.64 3.52
CA LYS A 126 19.12 -9.87 3.44
C LYS A 126 19.85 -9.35 4.68
N SER A 127 19.52 -8.14 5.14
CA SER A 127 20.11 -7.55 6.35
C SER A 127 19.83 -8.38 7.61
N GLY A 128 18.68 -9.07 7.64
CA GLY A 128 18.31 -9.98 8.72
C GLY A 128 18.84 -11.41 8.58
N GLY A 129 19.49 -11.76 7.45
CA GLY A 129 19.92 -13.14 7.16
C GLY A 129 18.77 -14.14 7.04
N LEU A 130 17.60 -13.67 6.60
CA LEU A 130 16.36 -14.45 6.61
C LEU A 130 16.23 -15.31 5.35
N LYS A 131 15.70 -16.53 5.51
CA LYS A 131 15.27 -17.35 4.37
C LYS A 131 13.94 -16.84 3.85
N THR A 132 13.86 -16.67 2.54
CA THR A 132 12.66 -16.16 1.86
C THR A 132 12.26 -17.08 0.71
N ILE A 133 10.97 -17.09 0.41
CA ILE A 133 10.42 -17.77 -0.76
C ILE A 133 9.37 -16.86 -1.41
N VAL A 134 9.28 -16.91 -2.73
CA VAL A 134 8.28 -16.18 -3.52
C VAL A 134 7.40 -17.17 -4.26
N GLY A 135 6.13 -16.82 -4.47
CA GLY A 135 5.17 -17.56 -5.29
C GLY A 135 5.53 -17.58 -6.79
N LEU A 136 6.74 -17.98 -7.16
CA LEU A 136 7.20 -18.22 -8.53
C LEU A 136 7.30 -19.74 -8.77
N GLN A 137 6.23 -20.46 -8.48
CA GLN A 137 6.17 -21.93 -8.49
C GLN A 137 6.37 -22.56 -9.87
N GLY A 138 6.39 -21.78 -10.96
CA GLY A 138 6.80 -22.25 -12.29
C GLY A 138 8.20 -22.89 -12.31
N ARG A 139 9.06 -22.57 -11.34
CA ARG A 139 10.36 -23.23 -11.11
C ARG A 139 10.27 -24.68 -10.64
N SER A 140 9.16 -25.07 -10.03
CA SER A 140 8.90 -26.45 -9.59
C SER A 140 8.24 -27.32 -10.67
N ASP A 141 7.80 -26.70 -11.78
CA ASP A 141 7.14 -27.38 -12.89
C ASP A 141 8.09 -28.36 -13.62
N ALA A 142 7.56 -29.53 -13.97
CA ALA A 142 8.34 -30.59 -14.61
C ALA A 142 8.96 -30.16 -15.95
N LEU A 143 8.24 -29.35 -16.74
CA LEU A 143 8.77 -28.84 -18.01
C LEU A 143 9.95 -27.88 -17.77
N THR A 144 9.79 -26.93 -16.85
CA THR A 144 10.84 -25.95 -16.51
C THR A 144 12.10 -26.65 -16.01
N LEU A 145 11.95 -27.60 -15.08
CA LEU A 145 13.08 -28.36 -14.53
C LEU A 145 13.79 -29.14 -15.63
N LYS A 146 13.05 -29.84 -16.48
CA LYS A 146 13.66 -30.66 -17.54
C LYS A 146 14.37 -29.81 -18.60
N LEU A 147 13.78 -28.67 -18.99
CA LEU A 147 14.42 -27.70 -19.87
C LEU A 147 15.75 -27.22 -19.30
N ARG A 148 15.73 -26.78 -18.03
CA ARG A 148 16.93 -26.32 -17.33
C ARG A 148 17.98 -27.41 -17.25
N ASP A 149 17.59 -28.65 -16.95
CA ASP A 149 18.54 -29.75 -16.79
C ASP A 149 19.23 -30.11 -18.12
N ILE A 150 18.50 -30.13 -19.25
CA ILE A 150 19.09 -30.35 -20.59
C ILE A 150 20.02 -29.20 -20.99
N VAL A 151 19.63 -27.95 -20.73
CA VAL A 151 20.47 -26.79 -21.04
C VAL A 151 21.73 -26.78 -20.18
N LYS A 152 21.58 -27.00 -18.87
CA LYS A 152 22.69 -26.97 -17.90
C LYS A 152 23.65 -28.14 -18.07
N SER A 153 23.18 -29.32 -18.50
CA SER A 153 24.04 -30.47 -18.79
C SER A 153 24.91 -30.25 -20.04
N GLY A 154 24.57 -29.28 -20.89
CA GLY A 154 25.26 -29.01 -22.14
C GLY A 154 24.93 -30.03 -23.25
N GLU A 155 23.85 -30.80 -23.10
CA GLU A 155 23.40 -31.80 -24.07
C GLU A 155 23.18 -31.19 -25.47
N ILE A 156 22.57 -30.00 -25.54
CA ILE A 156 22.40 -29.26 -26.80
C ILE A 156 23.57 -28.30 -27.11
N GLY A 157 24.63 -28.31 -26.31
CA GLY A 157 25.76 -27.37 -26.41
C GLY A 157 25.37 -25.93 -26.04
N ASP A 158 26.19 -24.97 -26.46
CA ASP A 158 25.95 -23.54 -26.20
C ASP A 158 24.69 -23.06 -26.92
N ILE A 159 23.88 -22.23 -26.26
CA ILE A 159 22.68 -21.65 -26.85
C ILE A 159 23.08 -20.69 -27.96
N LYS A 160 22.56 -20.90 -29.17
CA LYS A 160 22.71 -20.02 -30.33
C LYS A 160 21.58 -19.00 -30.45
N SER A 161 20.35 -19.39 -30.09
CA SER A 161 19.19 -18.51 -30.07
C SER A 161 18.03 -19.15 -29.32
N THR A 162 17.05 -18.33 -28.92
CA THR A 162 15.79 -18.83 -28.39
C THR A 162 14.60 -17.97 -28.79
N SER A 163 13.48 -18.61 -29.11
CA SER A 163 12.26 -17.93 -29.56
C SER A 163 11.03 -18.48 -28.83
N VAL A 164 10.14 -17.58 -28.39
CA VAL A 164 8.90 -17.92 -27.71
C VAL A 164 7.72 -17.26 -28.40
N VAL A 165 6.69 -18.05 -28.67
CA VAL A 165 5.36 -17.57 -29.07
C VAL A 165 4.37 -18.10 -28.03
N GLY A 166 3.98 -17.24 -27.09
CA GLY A 166 3.12 -17.55 -25.95
C GLY A 166 1.74 -16.91 -26.03
N THR A 167 0.83 -17.37 -25.18
CA THR A 167 -0.46 -16.72 -24.91
C THR A 167 -0.49 -16.24 -23.47
N LEU A 168 -1.10 -15.07 -23.24
CA LEU A 168 -1.44 -14.65 -21.88
C LEU A 168 -2.66 -15.45 -21.39
N PRO A 169 -2.84 -15.61 -20.07
CA PRO A 169 -4.06 -16.20 -19.53
C PRO A 169 -5.28 -15.48 -20.09
N TYR A 170 -6.23 -16.23 -20.65
CA TYR A 170 -7.40 -15.63 -21.27
C TYR A 170 -8.30 -15.01 -20.19
N TYR A 171 -8.22 -13.69 -20.09
CA TYR A 171 -9.27 -12.88 -19.49
C TYR A 171 -10.10 -12.29 -20.61
N PRO A 172 -11.44 -12.30 -20.54
CA PRO A 172 -12.26 -11.76 -21.62
C PRO A 172 -11.92 -10.27 -21.81
N PRO A 173 -11.47 -9.84 -23.01
CA PRO A 173 -10.84 -8.52 -23.23
C PRO A 173 -11.81 -7.32 -23.14
N GLY A 174 -12.99 -7.48 -22.56
CA GLY A 174 -13.97 -6.42 -22.36
C GLY A 174 -14.88 -6.64 -21.16
N PHE A 175 -14.58 -7.60 -20.29
CA PHE A 175 -15.43 -7.97 -19.16
C PHE A 175 -14.59 -8.16 -17.91
N TRP A 176 -15.07 -7.60 -16.81
CA TRP A 176 -14.43 -7.69 -15.51
C TRP A 176 -15.46 -7.73 -14.38
N VAL A 177 -15.05 -8.13 -13.17
CA VAL A 177 -15.94 -8.21 -12.00
C VAL A 177 -15.41 -7.42 -10.81
N GLU A 178 -16.35 -6.95 -10.01
CA GLU A 178 -16.10 -6.24 -8.76
C GLU A 178 -15.11 -6.98 -7.85
N GLY A 179 -14.19 -6.22 -7.24
CA GLY A 179 -13.16 -6.73 -6.34
C GLY A 179 -11.91 -7.28 -7.05
N THR A 180 -11.88 -7.26 -8.39
CA THR A 180 -10.71 -7.65 -9.18
C THR A 180 -10.12 -6.50 -10.00
N GLU A 181 -10.62 -5.27 -9.88
CA GLU A 181 -10.30 -4.13 -10.74
C GLU A 181 -8.80 -3.80 -10.80
N TYR A 182 -8.05 -4.16 -9.76
CA TYR A 182 -6.61 -3.95 -9.70
C TYR A 182 -5.85 -4.61 -10.87
N TYR A 183 -6.38 -5.69 -11.49
CA TYR A 183 -5.79 -6.30 -12.68
C TYR A 183 -5.84 -5.43 -13.94
N LEU A 184 -6.70 -4.40 -13.95
CA LEU A 184 -6.89 -3.53 -15.10
C LEU A 184 -5.86 -2.41 -15.14
N ASP A 185 -5.26 -2.06 -14.00
CA ASP A 185 -4.21 -1.06 -13.93
C ASP A 185 -2.82 -1.71 -13.99
N VAL A 186 -1.98 -1.27 -14.94
CA VAL A 186 -0.60 -1.73 -15.06
C VAL A 186 0.22 -1.43 -13.80
N LYS A 187 -0.08 -0.33 -13.09
CA LYS A 187 0.71 0.17 -11.96
C LYS A 187 0.51 -0.58 -10.65
N THR A 188 -0.54 -1.40 -10.55
CA THR A 188 -0.81 -2.15 -9.31
C THR A 188 0.16 -3.32 -9.12
N GLY A 189 0.92 -3.70 -10.16
CA GLY A 189 1.67 -4.96 -10.21
C GLY A 189 0.78 -6.20 -10.33
N GLY A 190 -0.54 -6.09 -10.16
CA GLY A 190 -1.42 -7.24 -10.04
C GLY A 190 -2.15 -7.57 -11.33
N ASN A 191 -1.48 -7.63 -12.47
CA ASN A 191 -2.09 -7.71 -13.82
C ASN A 191 -1.44 -8.78 -14.71
N ALA A 192 -1.98 -9.03 -15.92
CA ALA A 192 -1.50 -10.09 -16.81
C ALA A 192 -0.03 -9.94 -17.25
N PHE A 193 0.50 -8.71 -17.32
CA PHE A 193 1.91 -8.46 -17.61
C PHE A 193 2.81 -8.88 -16.45
N HIS A 194 2.55 -8.37 -15.25
CA HIS A 194 3.37 -8.67 -14.09
C HIS A 194 3.17 -10.11 -13.60
N ILE A 195 1.94 -10.63 -13.59
CA ILE A 195 1.63 -11.99 -13.13
C ILE A 195 1.88 -13.00 -14.25
N GLY A 196 1.05 -12.98 -15.30
CA GLY A 196 1.05 -14.01 -16.35
C GLY A 196 2.38 -14.09 -17.10
N PHE A 197 2.81 -12.97 -17.68
CA PHE A 197 4.10 -12.91 -18.37
C PHE A 197 5.29 -12.97 -17.39
N GLY A 198 5.20 -12.31 -16.24
CA GLY A 198 6.28 -12.34 -15.23
C GLY A 198 6.59 -13.74 -14.69
N HIS A 199 5.60 -14.62 -14.50
CA HIS A 199 5.85 -16.02 -14.14
C HIS A 199 6.63 -16.77 -15.21
N PHE A 200 6.26 -16.58 -16.49
CA PHE A 200 6.99 -17.19 -17.60
C PHE A 200 8.42 -16.63 -17.67
N LEU A 201 8.56 -15.31 -17.54
CA LEU A 201 9.84 -14.62 -17.66
C LEU A 201 10.86 -15.09 -16.62
N ASP A 202 10.43 -15.35 -15.38
CA ASP A 202 11.27 -15.95 -14.35
C ASP A 202 11.77 -17.34 -14.75
N SER A 203 10.85 -18.19 -15.24
CA SER A 203 11.22 -19.55 -15.67
C SER A 203 12.11 -19.52 -16.91
N PHE A 204 11.88 -18.56 -17.81
CA PHE A 204 12.69 -18.32 -18.99
C PHE A 204 14.14 -18.01 -18.62
N THR A 205 14.37 -16.98 -17.79
CA THR A 205 15.74 -16.59 -17.41
C THR A 205 16.41 -17.66 -16.54
N ASN A 206 15.65 -18.41 -15.75
CA ASN A 206 16.16 -19.55 -14.98
C ASN A 206 16.63 -20.73 -15.88
N VAL A 207 16.09 -20.88 -17.09
CA VAL A 207 16.49 -21.92 -18.04
C VAL A 207 17.63 -21.45 -18.95
N VAL A 208 17.50 -20.29 -19.59
CA VAL A 208 18.43 -19.87 -20.66
C VAL A 208 19.41 -18.76 -20.25
N GLY A 209 19.27 -18.20 -19.05
CA GLY A 209 20.09 -17.12 -18.54
C GLY A 209 19.43 -15.74 -18.61
N ASP A 210 20.04 -14.77 -17.92
CA ASP A 210 19.56 -13.40 -17.84
C ASP A 210 19.78 -12.62 -19.15
N PHE A 211 18.95 -11.62 -19.41
CA PHE A 211 19.18 -10.66 -20.48
C PHE A 211 20.33 -9.69 -20.16
N ASP A 212 21.08 -9.27 -21.18
CA ASP A 212 21.77 -7.98 -21.16
C ASP A 212 20.71 -6.88 -21.29
N LEU A 213 20.44 -6.19 -20.17
CA LEU A 213 19.42 -5.15 -20.09
C LEU A 213 19.67 -3.96 -21.04
N SER A 214 20.90 -3.76 -21.50
CA SER A 214 21.23 -2.68 -22.44
C SER A 214 20.70 -2.98 -23.85
N SER A 215 20.72 -4.25 -24.25
CA SER A 215 20.29 -4.76 -25.56
C SER A 215 18.78 -4.86 -25.75
N LEU A 216 18.01 -4.77 -24.67
CA LEU A 216 16.56 -4.97 -24.70
C LEU A 216 15.83 -3.94 -25.57
N SER A 217 14.89 -4.46 -26.35
CA SER A 217 13.86 -3.76 -27.11
C SER A 217 12.51 -4.44 -26.87
N SER A 218 11.44 -3.65 -26.74
CA SER A 218 10.11 -4.16 -26.44
C SER A 218 9.00 -3.32 -27.04
N VAL A 219 7.86 -3.95 -27.31
CA VAL A 219 6.62 -3.30 -27.74
C VAL A 219 5.47 -3.90 -26.94
N LEU A 220 4.71 -3.05 -26.26
CA LEU A 220 3.52 -3.43 -25.52
C LEU A 220 2.30 -2.76 -26.16
N LYS A 221 1.17 -3.46 -26.23
CA LYS A 221 -0.08 -2.95 -26.79
C LYS A 221 -1.28 -3.40 -25.97
N SER A 222 -2.28 -2.53 -25.85
CA SER A 222 -3.62 -2.91 -25.41
C SER A 222 -4.59 -2.86 -26.59
N ASP A 223 -5.55 -3.78 -26.59
CA ASP A 223 -6.62 -3.83 -27.59
C ASP A 223 -7.83 -2.97 -27.22
N VAL A 224 -8.08 -2.81 -25.91
CA VAL A 224 -9.14 -1.95 -25.40
C VAL A 224 -8.62 -0.95 -24.36
N ASP A 225 -9.30 0.18 -24.29
CA ASP A 225 -9.03 1.26 -23.35
C ASP A 225 -9.90 1.15 -22.09
N THR A 226 -11.04 0.44 -22.23
CA THR A 226 -12.04 0.27 -21.18
C THR A 226 -12.67 -1.12 -21.25
N VAL A 227 -13.20 -1.59 -20.13
CA VAL A 227 -13.93 -2.85 -19.99
C VAL A 227 -15.28 -2.62 -19.32
N GLN A 228 -16.21 -3.57 -19.48
CA GLN A 228 -17.44 -3.62 -18.71
C GLN A 228 -17.16 -4.26 -17.35
N LEU A 229 -17.45 -3.53 -16.26
CA LEU A 229 -17.34 -4.01 -14.90
C LEU A 229 -18.71 -4.44 -14.39
N TYR A 230 -18.83 -5.68 -13.91
CA TYR A 230 -20.04 -6.24 -13.32
C TYR A 230 -19.88 -6.48 -11.82
N LYS A 231 -20.99 -6.69 -11.10
CA LYS A 231 -20.94 -7.26 -9.75
C LYS A 231 -20.24 -8.61 -9.73
N ALA A 232 -19.72 -9.01 -8.57
CA ALA A 232 -19.01 -10.28 -8.40
C ALA A 232 -19.85 -11.51 -8.84
N ASP A 233 -21.17 -11.47 -8.63
CA ASP A 233 -22.12 -12.50 -9.05
C ASP A 233 -22.54 -12.42 -10.54
N ARG A 234 -22.00 -11.44 -11.27
CA ARG A 234 -22.30 -11.12 -12.68
C ARG A 234 -23.76 -10.73 -12.95
N SER A 235 -24.54 -10.44 -11.91
CA SER A 235 -25.98 -10.18 -12.04
C SER A 235 -26.28 -8.81 -12.68
N SER A 236 -25.41 -7.83 -12.49
CA SER A 236 -25.63 -6.47 -12.97
C SER A 236 -24.34 -5.75 -13.37
N LEU A 237 -24.41 -4.95 -14.42
CA LEU A 237 -23.36 -4.04 -14.85
C LEU A 237 -23.21 -2.90 -13.81
N ILE A 238 -21.98 -2.66 -13.37
CA ILE A 238 -21.57 -1.56 -12.49
C ILE A 238 -21.10 -0.36 -13.32
N ASP A 239 -20.21 -0.62 -14.29
CA ASP A 239 -19.62 0.41 -15.14
C ASP A 239 -19.48 -0.15 -16.57
N ALA A 240 -20.03 0.54 -17.56
CA ALA A 240 -19.97 0.12 -18.95
C ALA A 240 -18.60 0.35 -19.60
N ALA A 241 -17.77 1.23 -19.03
CA ALA A 241 -16.52 1.70 -19.62
C ALA A 241 -15.45 1.97 -18.56
N TYR A 242 -15.23 1.00 -17.67
CA TYR A 242 -14.20 1.09 -16.63
C TYR A 242 -12.80 1.09 -17.25
N PRO A 243 -11.88 2.00 -16.86
CA PRO A 243 -10.58 2.15 -17.52
C PRO A 243 -9.69 0.91 -17.39
N LYS A 244 -8.85 0.69 -18.40
CA LYS A 244 -7.81 -0.35 -18.43
C LYS A 244 -6.51 0.23 -18.99
N SER A 245 -5.42 0.06 -18.24
CA SER A 245 -4.07 0.45 -18.63
C SER A 245 -3.11 -0.75 -18.76
N SER A 246 -3.50 -1.97 -18.36
CA SER A 246 -2.65 -3.16 -18.54
C SER A 246 -2.55 -3.60 -20.01
N PRO A 247 -1.38 -4.10 -20.47
CA PRO A 247 -1.18 -4.51 -21.86
C PRO A 247 -1.79 -5.89 -22.14
N ASP A 248 -2.21 -6.09 -23.39
CA ASP A 248 -2.78 -7.34 -23.92
C ASP A 248 -1.78 -8.11 -24.81
N HIS A 249 -0.81 -7.40 -25.39
CA HIS A 249 0.24 -7.98 -26.23
C HIS A 249 1.60 -7.46 -25.81
N ILE A 250 2.58 -8.37 -25.79
CA ILE A 250 3.94 -8.13 -25.30
C ILE A 250 4.91 -8.73 -26.29
N LEU A 251 5.78 -7.90 -26.86
CA LEU A 251 6.90 -8.32 -27.69
C LEU A 251 8.18 -7.86 -27.00
N VAL A 252 9.14 -8.77 -26.83
CA VAL A 252 10.44 -8.50 -26.22
C VAL A 252 11.53 -9.18 -27.03
N GLN A 253 12.61 -8.46 -27.31
CA GLN A 253 13.78 -8.99 -27.99
C GLN A 253 15.05 -8.43 -27.33
N GLY A 254 16.13 -9.20 -27.33
CA GLY A 254 17.41 -8.79 -26.77
C GLY A 254 18.46 -9.88 -26.88
N ILE A 255 19.63 -9.59 -26.31
CA ILE A 255 20.75 -10.52 -26.17
C ILE A 255 20.79 -11.02 -24.72
N LEU A 256 20.94 -12.33 -24.54
CA LEU A 256 21.20 -12.95 -23.25
C LEU A 256 22.67 -12.73 -22.85
N GLN A 257 22.98 -12.79 -21.56
CA GLN A 257 24.36 -12.60 -21.06
C GLN A 257 25.35 -13.64 -21.60
N ASN A 258 24.87 -14.79 -22.08
CA ASN A 258 25.67 -15.79 -22.79
C ASN A 258 25.90 -15.48 -24.28
N GLY A 259 25.42 -14.33 -24.78
CA GLY A 259 25.56 -13.88 -26.16
C GLY A 259 24.45 -14.33 -27.11
N ALA A 260 23.53 -15.20 -26.69
CA ALA A 260 22.47 -15.70 -27.54
C ALA A 260 21.34 -14.65 -27.73
N PRO A 261 20.89 -14.37 -28.96
CA PRO A 261 19.67 -13.60 -29.19
C PRO A 261 18.43 -14.35 -28.70
N ALA A 262 17.51 -13.61 -28.07
CA ALA A 262 16.23 -14.09 -27.58
C ALA A 262 15.07 -13.22 -28.11
N SER A 263 13.96 -13.87 -28.47
CA SER A 263 12.73 -13.23 -28.93
C SER A 263 11.50 -13.85 -28.26
N LEU A 264 10.67 -13.02 -27.63
CA LEU A 264 9.46 -13.44 -26.92
C LEU A 264 8.27 -12.65 -27.46
N THR A 265 7.22 -13.36 -27.88
CA THR A 265 5.94 -12.77 -28.27
C THR A 265 4.82 -13.41 -27.47
N PHE A 266 4.15 -12.63 -26.62
CA PHE A 266 2.97 -13.03 -25.87
C PHE A 266 1.76 -12.25 -26.37
N ARG A 267 0.70 -12.98 -26.73
CA ARG A 267 -0.53 -12.41 -27.29
C ARG A 267 -1.74 -12.79 -26.46
N THR A 268 -2.70 -11.89 -26.34
CA THR A 268 -4.04 -12.21 -25.85
C THR A 268 -4.90 -12.60 -27.04
N THR A 269 -5.45 -13.81 -27.03
CA THR A 269 -6.37 -14.28 -28.07
C THR A 269 -7.46 -15.16 -27.47
N PRO A 270 -8.74 -15.01 -27.88
CA PRO A 270 -9.81 -15.89 -27.43
C PRO A 270 -9.72 -17.31 -28.03
N VAL A 271 -9.04 -17.44 -29.17
CA VAL A 271 -8.90 -18.71 -29.89
C VAL A 271 -7.47 -18.82 -30.43
N VAL A 272 -6.85 -19.98 -30.26
CA VAL A 272 -5.56 -20.31 -30.87
C VAL A 272 -5.81 -21.05 -32.18
N ALA A 273 -5.12 -20.64 -33.26
CA ALA A 273 -5.31 -21.21 -34.58
C ALA A 273 -4.67 -22.61 -34.73
N SER A 274 -3.62 -22.90 -33.96
CA SER A 274 -2.94 -24.19 -33.91
C SER A 274 -3.43 -25.02 -32.73
N GLU A 275 -3.37 -26.35 -32.86
CA GLU A 275 -3.58 -27.31 -31.75
C GLU A 275 -2.58 -27.09 -30.60
N VAL A 276 -1.47 -26.40 -30.89
CA VAL A 276 -0.47 -25.93 -29.93
C VAL A 276 -0.71 -24.44 -29.66
N GLY A 277 -1.14 -24.07 -28.46
CA GLY A 277 -1.43 -22.67 -28.11
C GLY A 277 -0.17 -21.80 -28.00
N ALA A 278 0.93 -22.39 -27.54
CA ALA A 278 2.20 -21.73 -27.32
C ALA A 278 3.41 -22.66 -27.53
N ARG A 279 4.54 -22.07 -27.92
CA ARG A 279 5.77 -22.76 -28.32
C ARG A 279 7.01 -22.01 -27.83
N TRP A 280 8.01 -22.75 -27.38
CA TRP A 280 9.34 -22.26 -27.02
C TRP A 280 10.41 -23.12 -27.70
N ILE A 281 11.23 -22.48 -28.54
CA ILE A 281 12.37 -23.10 -29.22
C ILE A 281 13.68 -22.63 -28.56
N ILE A 282 14.58 -23.57 -28.29
CA ILE A 282 15.95 -23.31 -27.81
C ILE A 282 16.91 -24.03 -28.76
N SER A 283 17.63 -23.27 -29.57
CA SER A 283 18.58 -23.79 -30.56
C SER A 283 19.99 -23.71 -29.99
N GLY A 284 20.67 -24.85 -29.88
CA GLY A 284 22.04 -24.96 -29.38
C GLY A 284 23.05 -25.31 -30.48
N THR A 285 24.34 -25.41 -30.11
CA THR A 285 25.40 -25.82 -31.04
C THR A 285 25.36 -27.29 -31.41
N LYS A 286 24.73 -28.15 -30.58
CA LYS A 286 24.67 -29.61 -30.75
C LYS A 286 23.25 -30.17 -30.89
N GLY A 287 22.21 -29.34 -30.74
CA GLY A 287 20.83 -29.79 -30.87
C GLY A 287 19.82 -28.67 -30.69
N GLU A 288 18.54 -29.00 -30.77
CA GLU A 288 17.44 -28.06 -30.61
C GLU A 288 16.32 -28.67 -29.76
N ILE A 289 15.69 -27.84 -28.92
CA ILE A 289 14.56 -28.20 -28.07
C ILE A 289 13.32 -27.47 -28.58
N GLU A 290 12.19 -28.18 -28.64
CA GLU A 290 10.85 -27.61 -28.75
C GLU A 290 10.02 -27.99 -27.52
N ALA A 291 9.55 -26.97 -26.81
CA ALA A 291 8.54 -27.11 -25.76
C ALA A 291 7.22 -26.48 -26.22
N VAL A 292 6.10 -27.16 -25.95
CA VAL A 292 4.76 -26.73 -26.38
C VAL A 292 3.73 -26.89 -25.27
N TRP A 293 2.70 -26.05 -25.28
CA TRP A 293 1.53 -26.14 -24.40
C TRP A 293 0.30 -25.48 -25.06
N ASP A 294 -0.90 -25.82 -24.61
CA ASP A 294 -2.17 -25.32 -25.17
C ASP A 294 -2.58 -23.92 -24.66
N GLY A 295 -1.89 -23.40 -23.65
CA GLY A 295 -2.12 -22.08 -23.06
C GLY A 295 -2.30 -22.13 -21.54
N GLY A 296 -3.09 -21.19 -21.01
CA GLY A 296 -3.34 -21.09 -19.57
C GLY A 296 -2.23 -20.37 -18.79
N GLN A 297 -2.31 -20.45 -17.47
CA GLN A 297 -1.35 -19.81 -16.57
C GLN A 297 -0.07 -20.65 -16.45
N TRP A 298 1.07 -20.09 -16.88
CA TRP A 298 2.37 -20.80 -16.95
C TRP A 298 2.76 -21.50 -15.64
N GLN A 299 2.50 -20.85 -14.51
CA GLN A 299 2.86 -21.32 -13.18
C GLN A 299 2.06 -22.52 -12.68
N ILE A 300 0.92 -22.84 -13.32
CA ILE A 300 0.06 -23.97 -12.96
C ILE A 300 0.51 -25.22 -13.72
N HIS A 301 0.40 -26.39 -13.07
CA HIS A 301 0.64 -27.67 -13.73
C HIS A 301 -0.40 -27.89 -14.85
N ASN A 302 0.09 -28.14 -16.07
CA ASN A 302 -0.75 -28.36 -17.23
C ASN A 302 -0.28 -29.63 -17.96
N PRO A 303 -1.11 -30.68 -18.04
CA PRO A 303 -0.78 -31.93 -18.76
C PRO A 303 -0.49 -31.76 -20.25
N SER A 304 -0.91 -30.65 -20.88
CA SER A 304 -0.62 -30.36 -22.29
C SER A 304 0.85 -29.96 -22.53
N LYS A 305 1.56 -29.56 -21.48
CA LYS A 305 2.99 -29.23 -21.54
C LYS A 305 3.75 -30.47 -22.02
N SER A 306 4.49 -30.33 -23.10
CA SER A 306 5.35 -31.39 -23.61
C SER A 306 6.64 -30.82 -24.17
N LEU A 307 7.65 -31.68 -24.23
CA LEU A 307 8.97 -31.34 -24.73
C LEU A 307 9.48 -32.45 -25.63
N LYS A 308 10.08 -32.03 -26.73
CA LYS A 308 10.94 -32.87 -27.55
C LYS A 308 12.22 -32.15 -27.88
N TYR A 309 13.27 -32.91 -28.16
CA TYR A 309 14.54 -32.34 -28.59
C TYR A 309 15.24 -33.27 -29.56
N LYS A 310 16.15 -32.72 -30.36
CA LYS A 310 16.92 -33.47 -31.35
C LYS A 310 18.36 -32.99 -31.34
N LEU A 311 19.30 -33.93 -31.22
CA LEU A 311 20.73 -33.66 -31.37
C LEU A 311 21.13 -33.72 -32.86
N LEU A 312 22.22 -33.05 -33.25
CA LEU A 312 22.68 -32.99 -34.64
C LEU A 312 22.86 -34.38 -35.28
N GLU A 313 23.41 -35.33 -34.53
CA GLU A 313 23.66 -36.72 -34.95
C GLU A 313 22.75 -37.70 -34.21
N GLY A 314 21.47 -37.32 -33.99
CA GLY A 314 20.52 -38.15 -33.27
C GLY A 314 19.10 -38.09 -33.82
N GLU A 315 18.29 -39.03 -33.36
CA GLU A 315 16.85 -39.04 -33.62
C GLU A 315 16.10 -38.05 -32.72
N GLU A 316 14.89 -37.69 -33.11
CA GLU A 316 13.98 -36.93 -32.25
C GLU A 316 13.69 -37.72 -30.97
N GLN A 317 13.84 -37.06 -29.83
CA GLN A 317 13.53 -37.63 -28.52
C GLN A 317 12.33 -36.93 -27.91
N LYS A 318 11.27 -37.68 -27.65
CA LYS A 318 10.14 -37.23 -26.82
C LYS A 318 10.46 -37.48 -25.36
N VAL A 319 10.23 -36.47 -24.53
CA VAL A 319 10.58 -36.53 -23.12
C VAL A 319 9.33 -36.69 -22.27
N THR A 320 9.34 -37.68 -21.39
CA THR A 320 8.30 -37.83 -20.37
C THR A 320 8.56 -36.82 -19.25
N LEU A 321 7.56 -36.02 -18.93
CA LEU A 321 7.63 -35.03 -17.86
C LEU A 321 7.07 -35.63 -16.57
N GLU A 322 7.94 -35.89 -15.61
CA GLU A 322 7.54 -36.40 -14.30
C GLU A 322 7.43 -35.25 -13.30
N SER A 323 6.25 -35.08 -12.72
CA SER A 323 6.09 -34.15 -11.60
C SER A 323 6.78 -34.71 -10.36
N GLY A 324 7.36 -33.83 -9.54
CA GLY A 324 7.95 -34.24 -8.28
C GLY A 324 6.93 -34.90 -7.33
N LYS A 325 7.41 -35.76 -6.43
CA LYS A 325 6.58 -36.39 -5.41
C LYS A 325 6.32 -35.43 -4.26
N LEU A 326 5.06 -35.29 -3.87
CA LEU A 326 4.66 -34.52 -2.69
C LEU A 326 5.00 -35.26 -1.40
N PRO A 327 5.16 -34.55 -0.26
CA PRO A 327 5.26 -35.17 1.04
C PRO A 327 4.05 -36.04 1.37
N ALA A 328 4.26 -37.08 2.18
CA ALA A 328 3.17 -37.94 2.64
C ALA A 328 2.06 -37.11 3.33
N GLY A 329 0.80 -37.37 3.00
CA GLY A 329 -0.37 -36.68 3.56
C GLY A 329 -0.74 -35.36 2.87
N VAL A 330 0.17 -34.77 2.07
CA VAL A 330 -0.12 -33.53 1.34
C VAL A 330 -0.89 -33.87 0.06
N GLU A 331 -2.14 -33.42 -0.01
CA GLU A 331 -3.03 -33.58 -1.16
C GLU A 331 -3.40 -32.22 -1.72
N VAL A 332 -3.09 -31.99 -3.00
CA VAL A 332 -3.34 -30.72 -3.68
C VAL A 332 -3.91 -30.94 -5.07
N SER A 333 -4.67 -29.96 -5.56
CA SER A 333 -5.14 -29.93 -6.94
C SER A 333 -3.99 -29.65 -7.92
N ALA A 334 -4.22 -29.82 -9.22
CA ALA A 334 -3.26 -29.40 -10.26
C ALA A 334 -2.84 -27.92 -10.11
N THR A 335 -3.75 -27.06 -9.65
CA THR A 335 -3.49 -25.64 -9.36
C THR A 335 -2.46 -25.45 -8.25
N GLY A 336 -2.52 -26.28 -7.19
CA GLY A 336 -1.63 -26.19 -6.02
C GLY A 336 -0.36 -27.04 -6.12
N LEU A 337 -0.24 -27.93 -7.12
CA LEU A 337 0.86 -28.90 -7.22
C LEU A 337 2.24 -28.24 -7.22
N ASN A 338 2.46 -27.28 -8.12
CA ASN A 338 3.75 -26.59 -8.21
C ASN A 338 4.06 -25.79 -6.94
N THR A 339 3.04 -25.18 -6.31
CA THR A 339 3.18 -24.44 -5.05
C THR A 339 3.60 -25.36 -3.89
N ALA A 340 2.95 -26.52 -3.76
CA ALA A 340 3.29 -27.50 -2.74
C ALA A 340 4.71 -28.08 -2.92
N LEU A 341 5.13 -28.30 -4.18
CA LEU A 341 6.49 -28.72 -4.50
C LEU A 341 7.53 -27.64 -4.15
N ALA A 342 7.21 -26.36 -4.34
CA ALA A 342 8.07 -25.25 -3.94
C ALA A 342 8.19 -25.14 -2.41
N PHE A 343 7.09 -25.33 -1.66
CA PHE A 343 7.14 -25.39 -0.20
C PHE A 343 7.91 -26.60 0.32
N ASP A 344 7.75 -27.78 -0.29
CA ASP A 344 8.56 -28.95 0.08
C ASP A 344 10.06 -28.72 -0.16
N ALA A 345 10.41 -28.10 -1.29
CA ALA A 345 11.78 -27.71 -1.60
C ALA A 345 12.32 -26.70 -0.58
N PHE A 346 11.52 -25.70 -0.18
CA PHE A 346 11.89 -24.74 0.87
C PHE A 346 12.19 -25.41 2.21
N ALA A 347 11.33 -26.33 2.65
CA ALA A 347 11.53 -27.09 3.89
C ALA A 347 12.83 -27.91 3.87
N LYS A 348 13.20 -28.43 2.69
CA LYS A 348 14.43 -29.21 2.48
C LYS A 348 15.67 -28.35 2.18
N GLY A 349 15.51 -27.05 1.97
CA GLY A 349 16.59 -26.15 1.56
C GLY A 349 17.03 -26.32 0.10
N ASP A 350 16.21 -26.95 -0.76
CA ASP A 350 16.48 -27.14 -2.19
C ASP A 350 16.12 -25.87 -2.99
N THR A 351 17.07 -24.96 -3.10
CA THR A 351 16.91 -23.70 -3.86
C THR A 351 16.75 -23.90 -5.37
N SER A 352 16.87 -25.13 -5.89
CA SER A 352 16.72 -25.38 -7.32
C SER A 352 15.26 -25.36 -7.79
N ARG A 353 14.28 -25.39 -6.87
CA ARG A 353 12.85 -25.53 -7.22
C ARG A 353 11.97 -24.36 -6.78
N TYR A 354 12.53 -23.35 -6.13
CA TYR A 354 11.80 -22.14 -5.71
C TYR A 354 12.62 -20.87 -5.99
N ALA A 355 11.95 -19.72 -5.94
CA ALA A 355 12.59 -18.41 -6.01
C ALA A 355 12.62 -17.76 -4.63
N ASP A 356 13.69 -17.04 -4.33
CA ASP A 356 13.80 -16.17 -3.17
C ASP A 356 13.55 -14.69 -3.56
N PHE A 357 13.70 -13.77 -2.60
CA PHE A 357 13.47 -12.35 -2.84
C PHE A 357 14.49 -11.75 -3.82
N GLU A 358 15.76 -12.16 -3.77
CA GLU A 358 16.79 -11.67 -4.71
C GLU A 358 16.45 -12.07 -6.15
N THR A 359 15.98 -13.29 -6.34
CA THR A 359 15.49 -13.79 -7.62
C THR A 359 14.29 -12.99 -8.12
N ALA A 360 13.29 -12.79 -7.26
CA ALA A 360 12.09 -12.04 -7.62
C ALA A 360 12.40 -10.57 -7.95
N LEU A 361 13.36 -9.95 -7.25
CA LEU A 361 13.83 -8.60 -7.54
C LEU A 361 14.44 -8.50 -8.95
N LYS A 362 15.27 -9.47 -9.37
CA LYS A 362 15.80 -9.49 -10.74
C LYS A 362 14.68 -9.54 -11.79
N ASN A 363 13.65 -10.35 -11.54
CA ASN A 363 12.50 -10.45 -12.44
C ASN A 363 11.70 -9.14 -12.49
N HIS A 364 11.51 -8.47 -11.36
CA HIS A 364 10.90 -7.13 -11.28
C HIS A 364 11.68 -6.08 -12.08
N ILE A 365 13.00 -6.01 -11.89
CA ILE A 365 13.88 -5.08 -12.63
C ILE A 365 13.75 -5.32 -14.14
N LEU A 366 13.69 -6.59 -14.56
CA LEU A 366 13.54 -6.95 -15.97
C LEU A 366 12.17 -6.52 -16.52
N LEU A 367 11.07 -6.76 -15.80
CA LEU A 367 9.73 -6.31 -16.19
C LEU A 367 9.64 -4.79 -16.30
N GLU A 368 10.20 -4.05 -15.33
CA GLU A 368 10.23 -2.59 -15.38
C GLU A 368 11.06 -2.08 -16.56
N LYS A 369 12.20 -2.73 -16.83
CA LYS A 369 13.03 -2.40 -18.00
C LYS A 369 12.28 -2.63 -19.30
N ILE A 370 11.54 -3.73 -19.42
CA ILE A 370 10.69 -4.04 -20.58
C ILE A 370 9.60 -2.98 -20.75
N LEU A 371 8.91 -2.59 -19.67
CA LEU A 371 7.88 -1.55 -19.70
C LEU A 371 8.49 -0.21 -20.15
N LYS A 372 9.61 0.21 -19.55
CA LYS A 372 10.31 1.45 -19.87
C LYS A 372 10.81 1.49 -21.32
N LYS A 373 11.39 0.40 -21.82
CA LYS A 373 11.92 0.31 -23.20
C LYS A 373 10.82 0.38 -24.26
N SER A 374 9.61 -0.05 -23.93
CA SER A 374 8.47 0.02 -24.84
C SER A 374 7.85 1.42 -24.95
N GLY A 375 8.19 2.34 -24.02
CA GLY A 375 7.53 3.65 -23.93
C GLY A 375 6.05 3.56 -23.54
N TYR A 376 5.59 2.39 -23.07
CA TYR A 376 4.20 2.14 -22.78
C TYR A 376 3.77 2.91 -21.51
N ASN A 377 2.94 3.94 -21.71
CA ASN A 377 2.41 4.79 -20.65
C ASN A 377 0.95 5.11 -20.95
N ARG A 378 0.03 4.21 -20.58
CA ARG A 378 -1.40 4.42 -20.76
C ARG A 378 -2.02 5.06 -19.51
N PRO A 379 -2.82 6.13 -19.67
CA PRO A 379 -3.50 6.74 -18.54
C PRO A 379 -4.59 5.81 -18.00
N PHE A 380 -4.66 5.69 -16.68
CA PHE A 380 -5.75 5.03 -15.98
C PHE A 380 -6.68 6.11 -15.40
N VAL A 381 -7.56 6.65 -16.25
CA VAL A 381 -8.44 7.77 -15.89
C VAL A 381 -9.88 7.28 -15.90
N ARG A 382 -10.55 7.33 -14.75
CA ARG A 382 -12.01 7.12 -14.68
C ARG A 382 -12.67 8.33 -15.33
N LYS A 383 -13.47 8.12 -16.38
CA LYS A 383 -14.28 9.19 -16.97
C LYS A 383 -15.34 9.63 -15.93
N PRO A 384 -15.52 10.94 -15.68
CA PRO A 384 -16.53 11.44 -14.73
C PRO A 384 -17.98 11.06 -15.09
N ASP A 385 -18.24 10.67 -16.35
CA ASP A 385 -19.59 10.46 -16.87
C ASP A 385 -19.82 9.03 -17.38
N CYS A 386 -20.25 8.15 -16.48
CA CYS A 386 -20.97 6.91 -16.83
C CYS A 386 -22.14 6.72 -15.84
N ILE A 387 -23.21 7.48 -16.11
CA ILE A 387 -24.64 7.20 -15.86
C ILE A 387 -24.91 6.09 -14.81
N ARG A 388 -25.21 6.48 -13.56
CA ARG A 388 -26.13 5.68 -12.73
C ARG A 388 -27.52 5.77 -13.37
N PRO A 389 -28.22 4.67 -13.66
CA PRO A 389 -29.63 4.74 -14.01
C PRO A 389 -30.42 5.36 -12.86
N LYS A 390 -31.31 6.29 -13.21
CA LYS A 390 -32.26 6.92 -12.30
C LYS A 390 -33.16 5.88 -11.61
N SER A 391 -33.49 6.20 -10.35
CA SER A 391 -34.61 5.73 -9.52
C SER A 391 -34.64 4.24 -9.13
N LEU A 392 -34.33 3.98 -7.85
CA LEU A 392 -35.16 3.11 -7.02
C LEU A 392 -35.48 3.87 -5.72
N VAL A 393 -36.78 4.05 -5.50
CA VAL A 393 -37.41 4.64 -4.32
C VAL A 393 -36.95 3.89 -3.07
N PRO A 394 -36.63 4.55 -1.94
CA PRO A 394 -36.28 3.83 -0.72
C PRO A 394 -37.53 3.12 -0.18
N LEU A 395 -37.54 1.79 -0.25
CA LEU A 395 -38.49 0.99 0.50
C LEU A 395 -38.10 1.09 1.98
N GLN A 396 -38.83 1.91 2.75
CA GLN A 396 -38.71 1.93 4.21
C GLN A 396 -39.20 0.59 4.77
N ILE A 397 -38.28 -0.29 5.18
CA ILE A 397 -38.60 -1.43 6.02
C ILE A 397 -38.58 -0.96 7.47
N LYS A 398 -39.76 -0.71 8.05
CA LYS A 398 -39.94 -0.46 9.49
C LYS A 398 -39.94 -1.79 10.24
N PHE A 399 -38.90 -2.08 11.03
CA PHE A 399 -38.97 -3.12 12.05
C PHE A 399 -39.71 -2.58 13.27
N LYS A 400 -40.93 -3.09 13.53
CA LYS A 400 -41.63 -2.94 14.81
C LYS A 400 -41.14 -4.04 15.76
N PHE A 401 -40.42 -3.67 16.81
CA PHE A 401 -40.24 -4.54 17.97
C PHE A 401 -41.38 -4.28 18.97
N THR A 402 -42.23 -5.28 19.19
CA THR A 402 -43.13 -5.35 20.35
C THR A 402 -42.47 -6.21 21.43
N PRO A 403 -42.21 -5.69 22.64
CA PRO A 403 -41.80 -6.53 23.76
C PRO A 403 -43.02 -7.24 24.37
N LYS A 404 -42.91 -8.55 24.59
CA LYS A 404 -43.82 -9.29 25.49
C LYS A 404 -43.33 -9.17 26.93
N PRO A 405 -44.23 -9.11 27.93
CA PRO A 405 -43.86 -8.99 29.34
C PRO A 405 -43.70 -10.38 30.00
N GLY A 406 -42.77 -10.47 30.96
CA GLY A 406 -42.65 -11.61 31.86
C GLY A 406 -42.00 -11.17 33.18
N SER A 407 -42.84 -11.14 34.24
CA SER A 407 -42.57 -11.34 35.68
C SER A 407 -41.10 -11.33 36.15
N GLY A 408 -40.67 -10.51 37.12
CA GLY A 408 -41.31 -10.22 38.41
C GLY A 408 -40.46 -10.85 39.52
N GLY A 409 -39.86 -10.02 40.39
CA GLY A 409 -39.11 -10.49 41.57
C GLY A 409 -38.15 -9.44 42.11
N ALA A 410 -38.62 -8.65 43.07
CA ALA A 410 -37.83 -7.69 43.83
C ALA A 410 -37.13 -8.36 45.02
N ILE A 411 -35.85 -8.05 45.27
CA ILE A 411 -35.22 -8.12 46.59
C ILE A 411 -34.23 -6.94 46.68
N ALA A 412 -34.28 -6.22 47.80
CA ALA A 412 -33.49 -5.03 48.09
C ALA A 412 -32.27 -5.36 48.99
N GLY A 413 -31.22 -4.53 48.86
CA GLY A 413 -30.26 -4.21 49.93
C GLY A 413 -28.87 -4.86 49.85
N GLU A 414 -27.87 -4.13 49.36
CA GLU A 414 -26.74 -3.55 50.15
C GLU A 414 -25.61 -3.05 49.21
N PRO A 415 -24.76 -2.07 49.63
CA PRO A 415 -23.85 -1.36 48.75
C PRO A 415 -22.41 -1.84 48.89
N GLU A 416 -21.80 -2.30 47.79
CA GLU A 416 -20.34 -2.38 47.70
C GLU A 416 -19.86 -1.77 46.39
N GLY A 417 -18.95 -0.81 46.53
CA GLY A 417 -18.32 -0.11 45.43
C GLY A 417 -17.42 -1.05 44.63
N THR A 418 -17.87 -1.38 43.43
CA THR A 418 -16.99 -1.77 42.34
C THR A 418 -16.91 -0.61 41.37
N ILE A 419 -15.73 0.04 41.32
CA ILE A 419 -15.36 0.92 40.21
C ILE A 419 -15.33 0.03 38.97
N THR A 420 -16.40 0.08 38.18
CA THR A 420 -16.36 -0.37 36.79
C THR A 420 -15.43 0.57 36.03
N PRO A 421 -14.34 0.10 35.39
CA PRO A 421 -13.58 0.96 34.50
C PRO A 421 -14.53 1.34 33.36
N SER A 422 -14.83 2.63 33.23
CA SER A 422 -15.54 3.15 32.06
C SER A 422 -14.74 2.74 30.82
N VAL A 423 -15.30 1.87 29.99
CA VAL A 423 -14.71 1.55 28.69
C VAL A 423 -14.60 2.86 27.92
N GLU A 424 -13.39 3.41 27.79
CA GLU A 424 -13.18 4.63 27.04
C GLU A 424 -13.66 4.40 25.60
N LYS A 425 -14.62 5.23 25.17
CA LYS A 425 -15.19 5.13 23.82
C LYS A 425 -14.12 5.48 22.80
N VAL A 426 -13.78 4.51 21.95
CA VAL A 426 -12.89 4.69 20.78
C VAL A 426 -13.40 5.85 19.93
N LYS A 427 -12.53 6.83 19.68
CA LYS A 427 -12.82 8.04 18.90
C LYS A 427 -12.61 7.79 17.42
N HIS A 428 -13.60 8.11 16.62
CA HIS A 428 -13.48 8.02 15.16
C HIS A 428 -12.98 9.35 14.58
N ILE A 429 -11.78 9.33 13.99
CA ILE A 429 -11.11 10.49 13.40
C ILE A 429 -11.21 10.37 11.86
N ALA A 430 -11.90 11.30 11.22
CA ALA A 430 -11.95 11.36 9.75
C ALA A 430 -10.91 12.34 9.19
N ILE A 431 -9.99 11.83 8.38
CA ILE A 431 -8.98 12.62 7.67
C ILE A 431 -9.54 13.02 6.31
N LEU A 432 -9.58 14.32 6.04
CA LEU A 432 -10.08 14.95 4.83
C LEU A 432 -8.88 15.31 3.95
N ASP A 433 -8.63 14.50 2.94
CA ASP A 433 -7.53 14.67 1.99
C ASP A 433 -7.88 15.79 0.99
N THR A 434 -7.13 16.89 1.06
CA THR A 434 -7.30 18.10 0.25
C THR A 434 -6.32 18.21 -0.91
N ASP A 435 -5.39 17.25 -1.01
CA ASP A 435 -4.40 17.17 -2.09
C ASP A 435 -3.77 15.77 -2.13
N VAL A 436 -2.99 15.52 -3.17
CA VAL A 436 -2.15 14.34 -3.33
C VAL A 436 -0.68 14.71 -3.18
N MET A 437 0.14 13.78 -2.73
CA MET A 437 1.59 13.98 -2.70
C MET A 437 2.15 14.11 -4.11
N VAL A 438 3.31 14.74 -4.26
CA VAL A 438 4.00 14.80 -5.56
C VAL A 438 4.38 13.40 -6.04
N THR A 439 4.27 13.14 -7.34
CA THR A 439 4.46 11.80 -7.94
C THR A 439 5.77 11.12 -7.52
N ALA A 440 6.84 11.89 -7.30
CA ALA A 440 8.15 11.38 -6.90
C ALA A 440 8.15 10.64 -5.56
N VAL A 441 7.20 10.94 -4.66
CA VAL A 441 7.14 10.36 -3.32
C VAL A 441 5.92 9.45 -3.10
N GLN A 442 4.96 9.45 -4.03
CA GLN A 442 3.73 8.65 -3.90
C GLN A 442 3.99 7.15 -3.75
N THR A 443 5.01 6.61 -4.42
CA THR A 443 5.39 5.19 -4.29
C THR A 443 5.92 4.86 -2.90
N LEU A 444 6.57 5.82 -2.22
CA LEU A 444 7.21 5.59 -0.91
C LEU A 444 6.27 5.88 0.26
N TYR A 445 5.36 6.85 0.11
CA TYR A 445 4.54 7.38 1.20
C TYR A 445 3.03 7.23 0.99
N GLY A 446 2.60 6.73 -0.16
CA GLY A 446 1.20 6.67 -0.57
C GLY A 446 0.77 7.91 -1.37
N GLN A 447 -0.35 7.81 -2.07
CA GLN A 447 -0.86 8.90 -2.91
C GLN A 447 -1.29 10.12 -2.09
N TYR A 448 -1.87 9.92 -0.92
CA TYR A 448 -2.50 10.96 -0.10
C TYR A 448 -1.72 11.21 1.21
N TYR A 449 -1.79 12.44 1.71
CA TYR A 449 -1.13 12.83 2.97
C TYR A 449 -1.70 12.09 4.18
N SER A 450 -2.96 11.65 4.14
CA SER A 450 -3.59 10.86 5.20
C SER A 450 -2.78 9.64 5.65
N ALA A 451 -2.03 8.99 4.75
CA ALA A 451 -1.15 7.88 5.11
C ALA A 451 -0.08 8.28 6.14
N GLN A 452 0.51 9.48 6.01
CA GLN A 452 1.52 9.97 6.95
C GLN A 452 0.92 10.45 8.25
N TYR A 453 -0.25 11.10 8.21
CA TYR A 453 -0.98 11.43 9.43
C TYR A 453 -1.31 10.19 10.25
N ILE A 454 -1.88 9.14 9.63
CA ILE A 454 -2.20 7.89 10.31
C ILE A 454 -0.94 7.27 10.92
N LYS A 455 0.17 7.21 10.16
CA LYS A 455 1.45 6.69 10.65
C LYS A 455 1.96 7.46 11.87
N ARG A 456 2.02 8.79 11.80
CA ARG A 456 2.56 9.65 12.87
C ARG A 456 1.67 9.63 14.11
N LEU A 457 0.35 9.72 13.93
CA LEU A 457 -0.63 9.69 15.02
C LEU A 457 -0.69 8.32 15.69
N THR A 458 -0.62 7.21 14.93
CA THR A 458 -0.56 5.85 15.50
C THR A 458 0.72 5.63 16.30
N ALA A 459 1.86 6.12 15.79
CA ALA A 459 3.13 6.06 16.52
C ALA A 459 3.08 6.90 17.81
N ALA A 460 2.44 8.07 17.77
CA ALA A 460 2.25 8.92 18.95
C ALA A 460 1.32 8.27 19.98
N ALA A 461 0.17 7.75 19.54
CA ALA A 461 -0.76 6.99 20.38
C ALA A 461 -0.05 5.82 21.08
N SER A 462 0.82 5.12 20.37
CA SER A 462 1.59 4.01 20.92
C SER A 462 2.59 4.46 22.00
N ARG A 463 3.28 5.59 21.80
CA ARG A 463 4.22 6.16 22.80
C ARG A 463 3.53 6.48 24.12
N ILE A 464 2.27 6.90 24.08
CA ILE A 464 1.48 7.26 25.26
C ILE A 464 0.52 6.16 25.72
N ALA A 465 0.65 4.94 25.20
CA ALA A 465 -0.21 3.78 25.49
C ALA A 465 -1.72 4.00 25.22
N ALA A 466 -2.05 4.86 24.26
CA ALA A 466 -3.41 5.28 23.91
C ALA A 466 -3.89 4.78 22.53
N SER A 467 -3.24 3.78 21.92
CA SER A 467 -3.61 3.26 20.58
C SER A 467 -5.05 2.74 20.49
N HIS A 468 -5.64 2.36 21.62
CA HIS A 468 -7.03 1.91 21.69
C HIS A 468 -8.05 3.07 21.64
N LEU A 469 -7.60 4.33 21.75
CA LEU A 469 -8.49 5.49 21.83
C LEU A 469 -8.97 6.03 20.48
N ALA A 470 -8.39 5.59 19.35
CA ALA A 470 -8.70 6.17 18.05
C ALA A 470 -8.80 5.15 16.91
N THR A 471 -9.69 5.41 15.97
CA THR A 471 -9.71 4.81 14.63
C THR A 471 -9.71 5.90 13.57
N PHE A 472 -9.21 5.58 12.38
CA PHE A 472 -9.04 6.55 11.29
C PHE A 472 -9.83 6.14 10.05
N THR A 473 -10.48 7.10 9.39
CA THR A 473 -10.97 6.96 8.01
C THR A 473 -10.46 8.10 7.14
N THR A 474 -10.41 7.90 5.83
CA THR A 474 -9.87 8.86 4.86
C THR A 474 -10.93 9.24 3.84
N TRP A 475 -11.02 10.52 3.51
CA TRP A 475 -12.07 11.08 2.64
C TRP A 475 -11.47 12.05 1.64
N ASP A 476 -11.62 11.75 0.35
CA ASP A 476 -11.18 12.62 -0.75
C ASP A 476 -12.21 13.73 -0.95
N VAL A 477 -11.98 14.88 -0.30
CA VAL A 477 -12.90 16.03 -0.33
C VAL A 477 -12.80 16.81 -1.64
N VAL A 478 -11.68 16.68 -2.36
CA VAL A 478 -11.53 17.23 -3.72
C VAL A 478 -12.46 16.51 -4.69
N ALA A 479 -12.61 15.19 -4.54
CA ALA A 479 -13.59 14.38 -5.28
C ALA A 479 -15.04 14.50 -4.74
N GLY A 480 -15.28 15.32 -3.72
CA GLY A 480 -16.60 15.54 -3.14
C GLY A 480 -17.06 14.45 -2.16
N HIS A 481 -16.16 13.60 -1.67
CA HIS A 481 -16.48 12.61 -0.65
C HIS A 481 -16.27 13.18 0.75
N TYR A 482 -17.32 13.16 1.57
CA TYR A 482 -17.29 13.69 2.94
C TYR A 482 -17.85 12.67 3.93
N PRO A 483 -17.31 12.61 5.16
CA PRO A 483 -17.94 11.84 6.22
C PRO A 483 -19.28 12.47 6.59
N ASN A 484 -20.18 11.66 7.15
CA ASN A 484 -21.29 12.18 7.91
C ASN A 484 -20.78 12.70 9.26
N PRO A 485 -20.92 13.99 9.59
CA PRO A 485 -20.39 14.56 10.84
C PRO A 485 -20.96 13.92 12.11
N ALA A 486 -22.14 13.29 12.03
CA ALA A 486 -22.73 12.59 13.17
C ALA A 486 -21.99 11.28 13.52
N ASP A 487 -21.21 10.73 12.58
CA ASP A 487 -20.57 9.42 12.70
C ASP A 487 -19.09 9.52 13.11
N VAL A 488 -18.58 10.72 13.37
CA VAL A 488 -17.17 10.99 13.70
C VAL A 488 -17.06 11.75 15.03
N ASP A 489 -15.96 11.56 15.74
CA ASP A 489 -15.65 12.31 16.96
C ASP A 489 -14.64 13.45 16.68
N ALA A 490 -13.88 13.37 15.58
CA ALA A 490 -13.00 14.44 15.11
C ALA A 490 -12.82 14.43 13.59
N ILE A 491 -12.47 15.59 13.02
CA ILE A 491 -12.02 15.75 11.63
C ILE A 491 -10.61 16.34 11.57
N LEU A 492 -9.80 15.88 10.62
CA LEU A 492 -8.45 16.34 10.33
C LEU A 492 -8.38 16.81 8.88
N ILE A 493 -8.07 18.07 8.62
CA ILE A 493 -7.98 18.64 7.27
C ILE A 493 -6.51 18.80 6.90
N THR A 494 -6.10 18.16 5.80
CA THR A 494 -4.70 18.16 5.35
C THR A 494 -4.30 19.49 4.68
N GLY A 495 -3.01 19.61 4.33
CA GLY A 495 -2.50 20.69 3.49
C GLY A 495 -2.87 20.54 2.00
N SER A 496 -2.74 21.62 1.23
CA SER A 496 -2.98 21.65 -0.21
C SER A 496 -2.14 22.72 -0.88
N ILE A 497 -1.81 22.54 -2.16
CA ILE A 497 -1.20 23.58 -3.00
C ILE A 497 -2.21 24.67 -3.40
N ALA A 498 -3.51 24.40 -3.29
CA ALA A 498 -4.57 25.38 -3.54
C ALA A 498 -4.54 26.50 -2.49
N ALA A 499 -5.01 27.69 -2.86
CA ALA A 499 -5.17 28.78 -1.90
C ALA A 499 -6.52 28.64 -1.17
N ALA A 500 -6.53 28.89 0.14
CA ALA A 500 -7.78 28.85 0.92
C ALA A 500 -8.80 29.92 0.53
N TYR A 501 -8.39 30.88 -0.31
CA TYR A 501 -9.26 31.90 -0.92
C TYR A 501 -9.62 31.63 -2.38
N ASP A 502 -9.26 30.48 -2.93
CA ASP A 502 -9.69 30.07 -4.26
C ASP A 502 -11.22 29.87 -4.31
N THR A 503 -11.79 30.09 -5.49
CA THR A 503 -13.22 29.92 -5.76
C THR A 503 -13.55 28.54 -6.34
N ASP A 504 -12.63 27.58 -6.23
CA ASP A 504 -12.85 26.22 -6.70
C ASP A 504 -14.04 25.59 -5.98
N PRO A 505 -14.95 24.89 -6.69
CA PRO A 505 -16.16 24.34 -6.09
C PRO A 505 -15.90 23.44 -4.87
N TRP A 506 -14.81 22.68 -4.87
CA TRP A 506 -14.47 21.79 -3.76
C TRP A 506 -13.97 22.56 -2.52
N VAL A 507 -13.25 23.68 -2.71
CA VAL A 507 -12.80 24.55 -1.61
C VAL A 507 -13.99 25.20 -0.92
N LEU A 508 -14.94 25.72 -1.71
CA LEU A 508 -16.19 26.29 -1.19
C LEU A 508 -17.03 25.23 -0.46
N ALA A 509 -17.15 24.03 -1.04
CA ALA A 509 -17.88 22.92 -0.41
C ALA A 509 -17.24 22.47 0.92
N LEU A 510 -15.91 22.43 0.98
CA LEU A 510 -15.16 22.12 2.20
C LEU A 510 -15.34 23.21 3.25
N GLY A 511 -15.29 24.49 2.86
CA GLY A 511 -15.57 25.60 3.76
C GLY A 511 -16.99 25.54 4.35
N ASP A 512 -17.98 25.23 3.53
CA ASP A 512 -19.35 25.02 3.99
C ASP A 512 -19.48 23.79 4.90
N PHE A 513 -18.74 22.72 4.62
CA PHE A 513 -18.68 21.54 5.49
C PHE A 513 -18.08 21.89 6.86
N ILE A 514 -16.94 22.60 6.90
CA ILE A 514 -16.31 23.05 8.15
C ILE A 514 -17.29 23.89 8.97
N ARG A 515 -17.96 24.86 8.35
CA ARG A 515 -18.97 25.68 9.03
C ARG A 515 -20.09 24.84 9.62
N ARG A 516 -20.66 23.90 8.84
CA ARG A 516 -21.72 23.01 9.32
C ARG A 516 -21.28 22.12 10.47
N VAL A 517 -20.09 21.54 10.43
CA VAL A 517 -19.53 20.74 11.53
C VAL A 517 -19.35 21.61 12.76
N TYR A 518 -18.81 22.82 12.59
CA TYR A 518 -18.57 23.75 13.67
C TYR A 518 -19.88 24.13 14.41
N GLU A 519 -20.91 24.53 13.66
CA GLU A 519 -22.19 25.04 14.17
C GLU A 519 -23.12 23.94 14.69
N HIS A 520 -23.22 22.80 13.99
CA HIS A 520 -24.25 21.79 14.27
C HIS A 520 -23.74 20.54 15.00
N HIS A 521 -22.41 20.37 15.10
CA HIS A 521 -21.79 19.21 15.73
C HIS A 521 -20.76 19.65 16.79
N PRO A 522 -21.21 20.28 17.91
CA PRO A 522 -20.34 20.93 18.89
C PRO A 522 -19.38 19.98 19.62
N THR A 523 -19.59 18.67 19.52
CA THR A 523 -18.72 17.64 20.11
C THR A 523 -17.59 17.16 19.18
N VAL A 524 -17.65 17.48 17.88
CA VAL A 524 -16.68 16.99 16.88
C VAL A 524 -15.46 17.89 16.80
N ARG A 525 -14.30 17.43 17.28
CA ARG A 525 -13.08 18.26 17.25
C ARG A 525 -12.60 18.50 15.82
N ILE A 526 -12.09 19.71 15.55
CA ILE A 526 -11.63 20.10 14.22
C ILE A 526 -10.13 20.38 14.28
N PHE A 527 -9.37 19.70 13.43
CA PHE A 527 -7.96 19.99 13.22
C PHE A 527 -7.66 20.36 11.77
N GLY A 528 -6.73 21.30 11.55
CA GLY A 528 -6.26 21.64 10.20
C GLY A 528 -4.78 21.99 10.14
N THR A 529 -4.11 21.57 9.06
CA THR A 529 -2.69 21.87 8.79
C THR A 529 -2.49 22.67 7.50
N CYS A 530 -1.63 23.69 7.52
CA CYS A 530 -1.28 24.52 6.35
C CYS A 530 -2.53 25.10 5.66
N PHE A 531 -2.92 24.62 4.47
CA PHE A 531 -4.20 24.96 3.84
C PHE A 531 -5.40 24.76 4.79
N GLY A 532 -5.44 23.67 5.55
CA GLY A 532 -6.50 23.43 6.53
C GLY A 532 -6.52 24.49 7.64
N HIS A 533 -5.36 24.95 8.11
CA HIS A 533 -5.26 26.06 9.07
C HIS A 533 -5.83 27.35 8.49
N GLN A 534 -5.41 27.68 7.27
CA GLN A 534 -5.86 28.88 6.56
C GLN A 534 -7.37 28.84 6.30
N LEU A 535 -7.90 27.73 5.78
CA LEU A 535 -9.31 27.60 5.46
C LEU A 535 -10.19 27.67 6.71
N ILE A 536 -9.79 27.03 7.81
CA ILE A 536 -10.49 27.15 9.09
C ILE A 536 -10.46 28.59 9.59
N GLY A 537 -9.29 29.23 9.57
CA GLY A 537 -9.12 30.64 9.96
C GLY A 537 -10.03 31.56 9.15
N LYS A 538 -10.10 31.35 7.82
CA LYS A 538 -11.03 32.06 6.95
C LYS A 538 -12.49 31.80 7.34
N VAL A 539 -12.91 30.53 7.35
CA VAL A 539 -14.32 30.16 7.49
C VAL A 539 -14.90 30.57 8.84
N LEU A 540 -14.11 30.47 9.92
CA LEU A 540 -14.58 30.69 11.28
C LEU A 540 -14.22 32.08 11.83
N LEU A 541 -13.14 32.71 11.37
CA LEU A 541 -12.63 33.95 11.97
C LEU A 541 -12.63 35.15 11.02
N GLU A 542 -12.92 35.00 9.72
CA GLU A 542 -13.13 36.14 8.82
C GLU A 542 -14.23 37.10 9.31
N PRO A 543 -15.38 36.63 9.85
CA PRO A 543 -16.38 37.51 10.47
C PRO A 543 -15.84 38.30 11.68
N HIS A 544 -14.71 37.88 12.24
CA HIS A 544 -14.04 38.48 13.38
C HIS A 544 -12.75 39.24 12.99
N GLY A 545 -12.52 39.45 11.68
CA GLY A 545 -11.41 40.27 11.17
C GLY A 545 -10.11 39.51 10.91
N ALA A 546 -10.13 38.17 10.88
CA ALA A 546 -9.02 37.40 10.31
C ALA A 546 -9.06 37.49 8.77
N VAL A 547 -7.89 37.57 8.15
CA VAL A 547 -7.75 37.59 6.68
C VAL A 547 -6.76 36.51 6.28
N VAL A 548 -7.07 35.75 5.23
CA VAL A 548 -6.10 34.85 4.61
C VAL A 548 -5.61 35.47 3.33
N GLU A 549 -4.31 35.67 3.24
CA GLU A 549 -3.66 36.35 2.13
C GLU A 549 -2.24 35.82 1.93
N LYS A 550 -1.58 36.25 0.86
CA LYS A 550 -0.16 35.99 0.66
C LYS A 550 0.65 36.62 1.78
N ASP A 551 1.59 35.88 2.33
CA ASP A 551 2.48 36.39 3.37
C ASP A 551 3.36 37.50 2.77
N PRO A 552 3.35 38.72 3.34
CA PRO A 552 4.15 39.83 2.84
C PRO A 552 5.66 39.57 2.95
N ASN A 553 6.10 38.65 3.83
CA ASN A 553 7.49 38.22 3.95
C ASN A 553 7.87 37.13 2.92
N GLY A 554 6.91 36.65 2.12
CA GLY A 554 7.10 35.62 1.12
C GLY A 554 7.04 34.21 1.71
N TYR A 555 7.80 33.29 1.13
CA TYR A 555 7.70 31.86 1.48
C TYR A 555 8.57 31.46 2.67
N GLU A 556 8.01 30.61 3.53
CA GLU A 556 8.71 29.96 4.64
C GLU A 556 8.86 28.45 4.35
N PHE A 557 10.11 27.96 4.33
CA PHE A 557 10.44 26.56 4.01
C PHE A 557 11.33 25.88 5.05
N GLY A 558 11.22 24.56 5.10
CA GLY A 558 12.09 23.69 5.90
C GLY A 558 11.85 23.84 7.39
N VAL A 559 12.73 23.29 8.22
CA VAL A 559 12.53 23.29 9.66
C VAL A 559 12.73 24.70 10.24
N GLN A 560 11.65 25.25 10.81
CA GLN A 560 11.61 26.54 11.50
C GLN A 560 11.18 26.37 12.96
N THR A 561 11.63 27.29 13.81
CA THR A 561 11.30 27.28 15.25
C THR A 561 10.10 28.18 15.54
N ILE A 562 9.10 27.62 16.20
CA ILE A 562 7.88 28.31 16.62
C ILE A 562 7.99 28.62 18.11
N SER A 563 7.90 29.90 18.44
CA SER A 563 7.78 30.36 19.84
C SER A 563 6.34 30.15 20.31
N LEU A 564 6.15 29.18 21.21
CA LEU A 564 4.83 28.78 21.71
C LEU A 564 4.25 29.82 22.68
N ASN A 565 2.94 30.06 22.59
CA ASN A 565 2.20 30.86 23.55
C ASN A 565 2.13 30.14 24.91
N PRO A 566 2.54 30.76 26.03
CA PRO A 566 2.51 30.14 27.35
C PRO A 566 1.14 29.59 27.76
N LYS A 567 0.04 30.23 27.37
CA LYS A 567 -1.32 29.74 27.67
C LYS A 567 -1.64 28.41 26.99
N LEU A 568 -1.07 28.15 25.82
CA LEU A 568 -1.22 26.86 25.15
C LEU A 568 -0.53 25.75 25.92
N VAL A 569 0.60 26.05 26.56
CA VAL A 569 1.38 25.09 27.35
C VAL A 569 0.63 24.71 28.63
N GLU A 570 -0.15 25.63 29.19
CA GLU A 570 -1.07 25.33 30.31
C GLU A 570 -2.13 24.29 29.91
N ASP A 571 -2.72 24.44 28.71
CA ASP A 571 -3.71 23.50 28.16
C ASP A 571 -3.09 22.17 27.71
N PHE A 572 -1.82 22.17 27.32
CA PHE A 572 -1.08 21.00 26.85
C PHE A 572 0.27 20.85 27.56
N PRO A 573 0.30 20.25 28.77
CA PRO A 573 1.53 20.07 29.53
C PRO A 573 2.62 19.27 28.80
N CYS A 574 2.26 18.46 27.80
CA CYS A 574 3.22 17.74 26.96
C CYS A 574 4.14 18.68 26.13
N LEU A 575 3.78 19.96 26.01
CA LEU A 575 4.59 20.99 25.35
C LEU A 575 5.54 21.73 26.30
N ALA A 576 5.49 21.45 27.61
CA ALA A 576 6.26 22.21 28.61
C ALA A 576 7.79 22.16 28.37
N ALA A 577 8.30 21.06 27.84
CA ALA A 577 9.72 20.90 27.50
C ALA A 577 10.18 21.82 26.34
N LEU A 578 9.24 22.39 25.58
CA LEU A 578 9.50 23.26 24.43
C LEU A 578 9.18 24.74 24.73
N ALA A 579 8.65 25.04 25.93
CA ALA A 579 8.27 26.38 26.33
C ALA A 579 9.50 27.20 26.78
N PRO A 580 9.58 28.50 26.45
CA PRO A 580 10.67 29.36 26.95
C PRO A 580 10.60 29.50 28.48
N THR A 581 11.72 29.29 29.18
CA THR A 581 11.82 29.57 30.62
C THR A 581 11.98 31.07 30.86
N THR A 582 11.40 31.60 31.94
CA THR A 582 11.35 33.04 32.27
C THR A 582 12.71 33.70 32.56
N THR A 583 13.83 32.99 32.41
CA THR A 583 15.18 33.42 32.78
C THR A 583 16.08 33.86 31.61
N ASP A 584 15.66 33.70 30.35
CA ASP A 584 16.55 33.80 29.18
C ASP A 584 16.56 35.17 28.47
N SER A 585 16.28 36.27 29.17
CA SER A 585 16.38 37.61 28.56
C SER A 585 17.82 38.14 28.41
N ASN A 586 18.88 37.37 28.71
CA ASN A 586 20.22 37.96 28.84
C ASN A 586 21.46 37.11 28.45
N GLN A 587 21.37 36.06 27.64
CA GLN A 587 22.58 35.42 27.09
C GLN A 587 22.41 34.97 25.63
N ALA A 588 23.01 35.74 24.72
CA ALA A 588 23.40 35.24 23.40
C ALA A 588 24.75 34.53 23.56
N SER A 589 24.77 33.20 23.40
CA SER A 589 26.03 32.44 23.28
C SER A 589 25.94 31.43 22.15
N ASP A 590 26.82 31.60 21.17
CA ASP A 590 27.06 30.69 20.04
C ASP A 590 27.74 29.39 20.53
N SER A 591 26.94 28.40 20.96
CA SER A 591 27.40 27.02 21.15
C SER A 591 26.35 26.03 20.60
N PRO A 592 26.74 25.02 19.79
CA PRO A 592 25.79 24.20 19.02
C PRO A 592 25.19 23.01 19.79
N SER A 593 25.10 23.06 21.12
CA SER A 593 24.66 21.91 21.95
C SER A 593 23.64 22.20 23.07
N SER A 594 22.96 23.35 23.06
CA SER A 594 21.78 23.58 23.93
C SER A 594 20.48 23.52 23.11
N PRO A 595 19.37 22.97 23.66
CA PRO A 595 18.08 22.96 22.97
C PRO A 595 17.60 24.40 22.81
N SER A 596 17.44 24.86 21.57
CA SER A 596 16.74 26.10 21.27
C SER A 596 15.28 25.96 21.73
N HIS A 597 14.85 26.76 22.71
CA HIS A 597 13.45 26.79 23.15
C HIS A 597 12.51 27.07 21.96
N GLY A 598 11.45 26.27 21.81
CA GLY A 598 10.45 26.37 20.74
C GLY A 598 10.19 25.05 20.01
N LEU A 599 9.06 24.98 19.29
CA LEU A 599 8.66 23.81 18.51
C LEU A 599 9.24 23.90 17.09
N ARG A 600 10.11 22.96 16.71
CA ARG A 600 10.78 22.95 15.40
C ARG A 600 10.06 22.04 14.42
N LEU A 601 9.53 22.56 13.32
CA LEU A 601 8.79 21.73 12.34
C LEU A 601 9.01 22.20 10.91
N GLN A 602 8.79 21.29 9.96
CA GLN A 602 8.87 21.55 8.51
C GLN A 602 7.81 22.57 8.07
N MET A 603 8.23 23.63 7.39
CA MET A 603 7.37 24.64 6.78
C MET A 603 7.37 24.48 5.25
N CYS A 604 6.24 24.82 4.63
CA CYS A 604 6.09 24.90 3.17
C CYS A 604 4.88 25.75 2.81
N HIS A 605 4.97 27.07 3.04
CA HIS A 605 3.85 27.96 2.78
C HIS A 605 4.29 29.35 2.30
N GLY A 606 3.39 30.03 1.60
CA GLY A 606 3.55 31.44 1.20
C GLY A 606 2.31 32.29 1.47
N ASP A 607 1.33 31.71 2.15
CA ASP A 607 0.06 32.33 2.53
C ASP A 607 -0.07 32.23 4.05
N HIS A 608 -0.60 33.27 4.70
CA HIS A 608 -0.73 33.35 6.15
C HIS A 608 -2.14 33.73 6.58
N VAL A 609 -2.46 33.44 7.85
CA VAL A 609 -3.63 34.00 8.52
C VAL A 609 -3.20 35.29 9.21
N ALA A 610 -3.56 36.43 8.62
CA ALA A 610 -3.38 37.73 9.20
C ALA A 610 -4.49 38.02 10.22
N LEU A 611 -4.10 38.43 11.42
CA LEU A 611 -5.01 38.98 12.42
C LEU A 611 -4.85 40.49 12.44
N ALA A 612 -5.96 41.22 12.49
CA ALA A 612 -5.92 42.67 12.46
C ALA A 612 -5.01 43.26 13.56
N PRO A 613 -4.22 44.31 13.27
CA PRO A 613 -3.42 44.98 14.28
C PRO A 613 -4.35 45.61 15.35
N PRO A 614 -3.86 45.75 16.60
CA PRO A 614 -4.60 46.47 17.64
C PRO A 614 -5.03 47.87 17.12
N PRO A 615 -6.26 48.36 17.43
CA PRO A 615 -7.12 47.99 18.55
C PRO A 615 -8.31 47.07 18.21
N ASN A 616 -8.31 46.40 17.06
CA ASN A 616 -9.37 45.44 16.73
C ASN A 616 -9.46 44.34 17.81
N PRO A 617 -10.67 43.81 18.09
CA PRO A 617 -10.84 42.87 19.18
C PRO A 617 -9.88 41.69 19.01
N PRO A 618 -9.21 41.24 20.09
CA PRO A 618 -8.44 40.00 20.04
C PRO A 618 -9.34 38.86 19.52
N LEU A 619 -8.70 37.78 19.06
CA LEU A 619 -9.38 36.55 18.64
C LEU A 619 -10.64 36.29 19.49
N PRO A 620 -11.80 35.97 18.87
CA PRO A 620 -13.08 35.99 19.55
C PRO A 620 -13.14 34.96 20.68
N GLY A 621 -13.82 35.31 21.78
CA GLY A 621 -14.10 34.36 22.87
C GLY A 621 -12.84 33.76 23.50
N THR A 622 -12.72 32.43 23.43
CA THR A 622 -11.60 31.65 23.99
C THR A 622 -10.51 31.33 22.98
N TRP A 623 -10.61 31.85 21.76
CA TRP A 623 -9.60 31.61 20.72
C TRP A 623 -8.25 32.23 21.08
N GLN A 624 -7.18 31.49 20.82
CA GLN A 624 -5.80 31.92 21.05
C GLN A 624 -4.90 31.59 19.85
N ASN A 625 -3.90 32.45 19.62
CA ASN A 625 -2.78 32.14 18.73
C ASN A 625 -1.87 31.15 19.46
N ILE A 626 -1.46 30.07 18.77
CA ILE A 626 -0.56 29.06 19.37
C ILE A 626 0.88 29.56 19.48
N GLY A 627 1.28 30.55 18.67
CA GLY A 627 2.66 31.00 18.56
C GLY A 627 3.02 31.54 17.17
N GLY A 628 4.26 31.99 17.03
CA GLY A 628 4.79 32.54 15.78
C GLY A 628 6.24 32.11 15.54
N SER A 629 6.67 32.14 14.29
CA SER A 629 8.08 32.05 13.91
C SER A 629 8.64 33.46 13.67
N ALA A 630 9.93 33.55 13.33
CA ALA A 630 10.54 34.81 12.90
C ALA A 630 9.94 35.35 11.59
N HIS A 631 9.33 34.49 10.76
CA HIS A 631 8.77 34.83 9.45
C HIS A 631 7.27 35.13 9.53
N CYS A 632 6.50 34.25 10.17
CA CYS A 632 5.05 34.35 10.24
C CYS A 632 4.57 34.39 11.70
N ARG A 633 3.77 35.41 12.03
CA ARG A 633 3.29 35.69 13.40
C ARG A 633 2.26 34.68 13.89
N VAL A 634 1.48 34.09 12.99
CA VAL A 634 0.40 33.15 13.32
C VAL A 634 0.74 31.80 12.71
N GLN A 635 1.32 30.93 13.52
CA GLN A 635 1.66 29.57 13.11
C GLN A 635 0.55 28.57 13.45
N GLY A 636 -0.58 29.06 13.97
CA GLY A 636 -1.73 28.23 14.32
C GLY A 636 -2.71 28.95 15.24
N LEU A 637 -3.90 28.39 15.34
CA LEU A 637 -5.00 28.92 16.14
C LEU A 637 -5.61 27.80 16.94
N TYR A 638 -6.03 28.11 18.17
CA TYR A 638 -6.61 27.14 19.07
C TYR A 638 -7.83 27.72 19.78
N GLU A 639 -8.92 26.96 19.75
CA GLU A 639 -10.08 27.15 20.60
C GLU A 639 -10.18 25.95 21.55
N PRO A 640 -10.10 26.17 22.88
CA PRO A 640 -10.08 25.11 23.87
C PRO A 640 -11.11 24.00 23.63
N SER A 641 -10.60 22.77 23.57
CA SER A 641 -11.39 21.54 23.33
C SER A 641 -12.16 21.45 22.01
N ARG A 642 -12.10 22.46 21.13
CA ARG A 642 -12.95 22.54 19.94
C ARG A 642 -12.16 22.52 18.63
N VAL A 643 -11.22 23.45 18.47
CA VAL A 643 -10.45 23.63 17.23
C VAL A 643 -8.97 23.75 17.52
N LEU A 644 -8.13 23.06 16.76
CA LEU A 644 -6.69 23.24 16.76
C LEU A 644 -6.20 23.32 15.32
N THR A 645 -5.40 24.33 15.01
CA THR A 645 -4.80 24.45 13.69
C THR A 645 -3.33 24.78 13.80
N ILE A 646 -2.55 24.29 12.86
CA ILE A 646 -1.11 24.56 12.77
C ILE A 646 -0.75 24.84 11.30
N GLN A 647 0.14 25.78 11.06
CA GLN A 647 0.73 26.00 9.74
C GLN A 647 1.81 24.96 9.35
N PRO A 648 2.69 24.48 10.25
CA PRO A 648 3.74 23.51 9.90
C PRO A 648 3.24 22.10 9.58
N HIS A 649 4.08 21.35 8.86
CA HIS A 649 3.83 19.98 8.41
C HIS A 649 4.61 18.93 9.22
N PHE A 650 4.03 18.41 10.32
CA PHE A 650 4.66 17.30 11.07
C PHE A 650 4.51 15.92 10.40
N GLU A 651 3.63 15.83 9.41
CA GLU A 651 3.43 14.65 8.58
C GLU A 651 4.54 14.48 7.54
N CYS A 652 5.18 15.58 7.11
CA CYS A 652 6.21 15.59 6.09
C CYS A 652 7.59 15.37 6.71
N ASP A 653 8.37 14.45 6.14
CA ASP A 653 9.81 14.34 6.42
C ASP A 653 10.65 15.09 5.37
N GLN A 654 11.97 15.03 5.53
CA GLN A 654 12.91 15.66 4.59
C GLN A 654 12.64 15.27 3.13
N VAL A 655 12.36 14.00 2.85
CA VAL A 655 12.20 13.51 1.46
C VAL A 655 10.93 14.06 0.84
N ILE A 656 9.81 13.98 1.58
CA ILE A 656 8.54 14.57 1.13
C ILE A 656 8.74 16.06 0.85
N MET A 657 9.43 16.77 1.76
CA MET A 657 9.63 18.20 1.63
C MET A 657 10.55 18.57 0.46
N GLU A 658 11.69 17.90 0.30
CA GLU A 658 12.62 18.18 -0.80
C GLU A 658 11.96 17.93 -2.17
N GLU A 659 11.23 16.82 -2.34
CA GLU A 659 10.56 16.52 -3.61
C GLU A 659 9.40 17.47 -3.90
N THR A 660 8.67 17.90 -2.87
CA THR A 660 7.64 18.94 -2.99
C THR A 660 8.26 20.26 -3.44
N ILE A 661 9.39 20.66 -2.85
CA ILE A 661 10.14 21.85 -3.24
C ILE A 661 10.57 21.77 -4.72
N LYS A 662 11.20 20.65 -5.12
CA LYS A 662 11.66 20.42 -6.50
C LYS A 662 10.53 20.49 -7.52
N HIS A 663 9.35 19.98 -7.17
CA HIS A 663 8.22 19.92 -8.08
C HIS A 663 7.54 21.28 -8.27
N PHE A 664 7.27 21.97 -7.17
CA PHE A 664 6.44 23.18 -7.21
C PHE A 664 7.23 24.48 -7.33
N TYR A 665 8.47 24.54 -6.84
CA TYR A 665 9.22 25.78 -6.66
C TYR A 665 10.54 25.70 -7.44
N THR A 666 10.52 26.20 -8.68
CA THR A 666 11.66 26.11 -9.62
C THR A 666 12.15 27.49 -10.05
N PRO A 667 13.40 27.62 -10.54
CA PRO A 667 13.87 28.86 -11.15
C PRO A 667 12.99 29.37 -12.29
N ALA A 668 12.38 28.46 -13.06
CA ALA A 668 11.43 28.81 -14.11
C ALA A 668 10.15 29.48 -13.58
N LYS A 669 9.82 29.29 -12.29
CA LYS A 669 8.68 29.92 -11.59
C LYS A 669 9.08 31.13 -10.76
N GLY A 670 10.30 31.64 -10.94
CA GLY A 670 10.79 32.87 -10.27
C GLY A 670 11.49 32.65 -8.94
N PHE A 671 11.80 31.40 -8.55
CA PHE A 671 12.53 31.11 -7.31
C PHE A 671 14.05 31.11 -7.54
N SER A 672 14.78 31.95 -6.83
CA SER A 672 16.25 32.02 -7.03
C SER A 672 16.93 30.71 -6.58
N PRO A 673 18.00 30.26 -7.26
CA PRO A 673 18.76 29.08 -6.84
C PRO A 673 19.26 29.17 -5.39
N GLU A 674 19.67 30.36 -4.94
CA GLU A 674 20.15 30.59 -3.57
C GLU A 674 19.02 30.44 -2.55
N PHE A 675 17.81 30.88 -2.89
CA PHE A 675 16.63 30.69 -2.06
C PHE A 675 16.28 29.20 -1.94
N LEU A 676 16.25 28.48 -3.06
CA LEU A 676 15.95 27.04 -3.07
C LEU A 676 17.02 26.24 -2.32
N GLN A 677 18.29 26.61 -2.45
CA GLN A 677 19.37 25.99 -1.69
C GLN A 677 19.18 26.16 -0.19
N ARG A 678 18.86 27.39 0.28
CA ARG A 678 18.55 27.63 1.70
C ARG A 678 17.34 26.82 2.17
N ALA A 679 16.32 26.68 1.32
CA ALA A 679 15.16 25.85 1.62
C ALA A 679 15.57 24.38 1.82
N PHE A 680 16.34 23.79 0.88
CA PHE A 680 16.85 22.42 1.01
C PHE A 680 17.76 22.21 2.22
N ASP A 681 18.59 23.19 2.57
CA ASP A 681 19.44 23.09 3.76
C ASP A 681 18.59 23.14 5.05
N ALA A 682 17.48 23.88 5.04
CA ALA A 682 16.56 23.95 6.15
C ALA A 682 15.73 22.66 6.33
N THR A 683 15.38 21.93 5.26
CA THR A 683 14.61 20.67 5.39
C THR A 683 15.39 19.55 6.08
N ARG A 684 16.72 19.67 6.14
CA ARG A 684 17.65 18.65 6.67
C ARG A 684 17.95 18.79 8.17
N ARG A 685 17.45 19.84 8.82
CA ARG A 685 17.64 20.06 10.25
C ARG A 685 16.77 19.09 11.05
N GLU A 686 17.13 18.86 12.30
CA GLU A 686 16.29 18.06 13.21
C GLU A 686 14.98 18.79 13.52
N ASP A 687 13.87 18.04 13.54
CA ASP A 687 12.54 18.52 13.86
C ASP A 687 11.94 17.80 15.09
N ASP A 688 10.82 18.34 15.55
CA ASP A 688 10.05 17.87 16.70
C ASP A 688 8.72 17.23 16.24
N ALA A 689 8.68 16.64 15.04
CA ALA A 689 7.46 16.05 14.46
C ALA A 689 6.82 14.98 15.36
N GLY A 690 7.63 14.26 16.14
CA GLY A 690 7.16 13.31 17.14
C GLY A 690 6.37 13.95 18.28
N PHE A 691 6.82 15.11 18.79
CA PHE A 691 6.12 15.88 19.82
C PHE A 691 4.84 16.50 19.27
N ALA A 692 4.90 17.07 18.07
CA ALA A 692 3.72 17.61 17.40
C ALA A 692 2.65 16.54 17.17
N ALA A 693 3.04 15.35 16.71
CA ALA A 693 2.10 14.25 16.52
C ALA A 693 1.43 13.80 17.83
N GLU A 694 2.16 13.79 18.96
CA GLU A 694 1.59 13.49 20.27
C GLU A 694 0.60 14.57 20.72
N TRP A 695 1.00 15.83 20.61
CA TRP A 695 0.14 16.96 20.93
C TRP A 695 -1.18 16.95 20.13
N VAL A 696 -1.07 16.78 18.81
CA VAL A 696 -2.25 16.71 17.92
C VAL A 696 -3.11 15.49 18.24
N PHE A 697 -2.49 14.33 18.50
CA PHE A 697 -3.25 13.14 18.89
C PHE A 697 -4.05 13.35 20.18
N ARG A 698 -3.40 13.90 21.23
CA ARG A 698 -4.04 14.21 22.51
C ARG A 698 -5.23 15.14 22.33
N PHE A 699 -5.08 16.19 21.51
CA PHE A 699 -6.20 17.06 21.14
C PHE A 699 -7.34 16.29 20.48
N LEU A 700 -7.06 15.48 19.45
CA LEU A 700 -8.09 14.77 18.67
C LEU A 700 -8.91 13.80 19.54
N VAL A 701 -8.27 13.09 20.47
CA VAL A 701 -8.97 12.14 21.36
C VAL A 701 -9.54 12.81 22.63
N GLY A 702 -9.03 13.98 22.99
CA GLY A 702 -9.49 14.81 24.10
C GLY A 702 -8.91 14.41 25.46
N ILE A 703 -7.60 14.17 25.53
CA ILE A 703 -6.85 13.79 26.75
C ILE A 703 -5.70 14.73 27.06
#